data_AF-A0A8H3ZK29-F1
#
_entry.id   AF-A0A8H3ZK29-F1
#
_cell.length_a   1.000
_cell.length_b   1.000
_cell.length_c   1.000
_cell.angle_alpha   90.00
_cell.angle_beta   90.00
_cell.angle_gamma   90.00
#
_symmetry.space_group_name_H-M   'P 1'
#
loop_
_entity.id
_entity.type
_entity.pdbx_description
1 polymer ?
#
loop_
_entity_poly.entity_id
_entity_poly.type
_entity_poly.pdbx_seq_one_letter_code
_entity_poly.pdbx_strand_id
1 'polypeptide(L)'
;DCRKPFYVSHKTTIMNGTDSTLSFLTFCNVIDGASTTTTETRHGINPSTLEANPEVPISQLEDVDRAVKAARKAFGTWRLVPAEDRRKTVAAFAASLGEHLQDFATMLVKEQGRPMWGAQMEVSASVDRLAATAKISLPETVVEDTEKRQIVTRYTPLGVVCAIVPWNFPINLACTKLGAALVAGNAFVLKPSPFTPYCGLKLCELAQRFFPPGVVQCLSGDDRLGPWLTAHPGIDKISFTGSTDTGRKVMESCSRGLKRVTLELGGNDAAIVFPDVDVTSTATAIAQTCLFNTSQVCLTIKRIYVHTDIYPQFLRAFSAVVESFKPGDGFAEGALLGPLQNETQFKKIQDMVSEVRSANLKIVSGNTSSATIGKGYFIAPVVVDNPPDDAPVVTREPFGPIIPLLTWSYEEDVIQRANDSKLGLGASVWTQNLDHGAKVARRLEAGSVWINNHMDLGSSAPFGGHKESGFGVEGGLAGILAETAGRGGGMVFQLYVPKVKKDAEGLILKAKELGFDALAVTVDAPVIGKRDVDDRFKALLDYEAGVVAQDSVTHPPFPGEEAETLRGHHCSSFEWSDIPWIRGLWGDRPIILKGIQTWEDALEATKYGVDCIYLSNHGGRQFDHAPSSVRVLRDIRLRCPEVFKSFDIYVDGGVMRGTDVVKALCLGARAVGIGRGFMYALSAYGTEGVLKAISILSDEIQTTMRLLGVTDLRQLNESYIDLNDLDGALSMAFITCATNHAMLTSFGDALESAGLKVLRQGTAAYKARDESYFSVSAQLSPGFIVQPSSAAQVSLTVTKLKSMGCNWAVRGGGHATWAGASNTRLNPYGHFLNLKIASIGAGALWRDVYSSLEPYGVTAPGGRTSTVGVAGFLTGGGNNFFSAEVGLGCDNVVNFEVVLASGKIVNANRETNSDLHKTLKGGSNNFGIVTRTDMETVDVVEIWGGQIVYPLSTTEQHIVAYVKWVDNIPNYTKASAVTFWAYSPSAGTVVSTAVHDTANVDHLNMTVELEEPTGYRQVWLTLTGKNDARFIRRAVEAQRKFIESWKNTQDADFLNFITFQTMPALLFRHSIEKGGNVIGMEREKFNAILFQMQHMVRSADAEKEARRQLVALRKELKDYSVAEGIDVEWEYLGYADSTQDPLSTYGPENIKLLKEVAAKYDPEQVFQKRVPGGFKISKVV
;
A
#
# COMPACT_ATOMS: atom_id res chain seq x y z
N ASP A 1 -9.02 -36.58 40.70
CA ASP A 1 -9.20 -35.87 41.97
C ASP A 1 -8.44 -34.54 42.00
N CYS A 2 -8.77 -33.62 41.08
CA CYS A 2 -8.15 -32.28 40.98
C CYS A 2 -9.18 -31.30 40.39
N ARG A 3 -10.32 -31.13 41.07
CA ARG A 3 -11.23 -30.00 40.85
C ARG A 3 -10.95 -28.95 41.93
N LYS A 4 -10.05 -28.01 41.66
CA LYS A 4 -10.04 -26.69 42.31
C LYS A 4 -9.70 -25.63 41.27
N PRO A 5 -10.63 -24.72 40.96
CA PRO A 5 -10.32 -23.55 40.13
C PRO A 5 -9.43 -22.63 40.96
N PHE A 6 -8.25 -22.26 40.45
CA PHE A 6 -7.54 -21.06 40.91
C PHE A 6 -8.26 -19.81 40.37
N TYR A 7 -9.53 -19.63 40.79
CA TYR A 7 -10.06 -18.29 40.96
C TYR A 7 -9.47 -17.78 42.26
N VAL A 8 -8.35 -17.08 42.18
CA VAL A 8 -8.10 -16.08 43.20
C VAL A 8 -9.12 -14.98 42.91
N SER A 9 -10.28 -15.09 43.55
CA SER A 9 -11.04 -13.90 43.88
C SER A 9 -10.08 -13.03 44.68
N HIS A 10 -9.41 -12.08 44.04
CA HIS A 10 -9.28 -10.82 44.73
C HIS A 10 -10.72 -10.35 44.87
N LYS A 11 -11.32 -10.70 46.01
CA LYS A 11 -12.19 -9.76 46.70
C LYS A 11 -11.49 -8.43 46.47
N THR A 12 -12.19 -7.50 45.85
CA THR A 12 -11.90 -6.09 46.01
C THR A 12 -11.96 -5.83 47.50
N THR A 13 -10.88 -6.17 48.20
CA THR A 13 -10.52 -5.51 49.43
C THR A 13 -10.29 -4.10 48.91
N ILE A 14 -11.34 -3.28 49.02
CA ILE A 14 -11.15 -1.86 49.28
C ILE A 14 -10.09 -1.89 50.39
N MET A 15 -8.84 -1.58 50.01
CA MET A 15 -7.78 -1.39 50.97
C MET A 15 -8.26 -0.22 51.83
N ASN A 16 -8.95 -0.54 52.92
CA ASN A 16 -9.16 0.42 54.00
C ASN A 16 -7.77 0.87 54.40
N GLY A 17 -7.55 2.18 54.23
CA GLY A 17 -6.24 2.76 54.09
C GLY A 17 -5.30 2.48 55.24
N THR A 18 -4.01 2.42 54.90
CA THR A 18 -3.04 3.12 55.73
C THR A 18 -3.12 4.60 55.36
N ASP A 19 -3.64 5.34 56.32
CA ASP A 19 -3.87 6.76 56.41
C ASP A 19 -2.59 7.58 56.16
N SER A 20 -2.27 7.85 54.88
CA SER A 20 -1.38 8.95 54.51
C SER A 20 -2.17 9.98 53.73
N THR A 21 -2.38 11.13 54.36
CA THR A 21 -2.96 12.32 53.73
C THR A 21 -2.16 12.65 52.46
N LEU A 22 -2.87 12.93 51.35
CA LEU A 22 -2.24 13.34 50.10
C LEU A 22 -1.55 14.70 50.33
N SER A 23 -0.23 14.72 50.43
CA SER A 23 0.51 15.95 50.71
C SER A 23 0.69 16.78 49.45
N PHE A 24 0.37 18.07 49.47
CA PHE A 24 0.64 19.02 48.37
C PHE A 24 1.94 19.82 48.57
N LEU A 25 2.86 19.31 49.40
CA LEU A 25 4.17 19.93 49.67
C LEU A 25 5.30 19.33 48.84
N THR A 26 5.16 18.09 48.38
CA THR A 26 6.17 17.36 47.61
C THR A 26 5.54 16.78 46.36
N PHE A 27 6.28 16.71 45.25
CA PHE A 27 5.75 16.26 43.96
C PHE A 27 6.72 15.28 43.32
N CYS A 28 6.20 14.14 42.88
CA CYS A 28 6.99 13.02 42.36
C CYS A 28 6.35 12.51 41.07
N ASN A 29 7.17 11.90 40.21
CA ASN A 29 6.68 11.03 39.15
C ASN A 29 5.96 9.82 39.77
N VAL A 30 5.12 9.16 38.97
CA VAL A 30 4.48 7.90 39.36
C VAL A 30 4.80 6.85 38.31
N ILE A 31 5.62 5.86 38.70
CA ILE A 31 6.10 4.78 37.83
C ILE A 31 5.86 3.45 38.54
N ASP A 32 5.15 2.54 37.89
CA ASP A 32 4.82 1.19 38.42
C ASP A 32 4.26 1.21 39.86
N GLY A 33 3.36 2.16 40.15
CA GLY A 33 2.72 2.29 41.47
C GLY A 33 3.53 3.03 42.53
N ALA A 34 4.77 3.39 42.26
CA ALA A 34 5.65 4.07 43.20
C ALA A 34 5.84 5.55 42.85
N SER A 35 5.89 6.39 43.89
CA SER A 35 6.34 7.78 43.78
C SER A 35 7.86 7.80 43.59
N THR A 36 8.32 8.36 42.47
CA THR A 36 9.74 8.42 42.10
C THR A 36 10.17 9.86 41.86
N THR A 37 11.45 10.15 42.14
CA THR A 37 12.07 11.45 41.84
C THR A 37 13.33 11.25 41.01
N THR A 38 13.88 12.34 40.48
CA THR A 38 15.08 12.39 39.65
C THR A 38 16.13 13.30 40.26
N THR A 39 17.39 13.17 39.83
CA THR A 39 18.49 14.06 40.26
C THR A 39 18.31 15.48 39.72
N GLU A 40 17.77 15.61 38.51
CA GLU A 40 17.39 16.90 37.91
C GLU A 40 15.96 17.25 38.32
N THR A 41 15.75 18.45 38.85
CA THR A 41 14.42 18.99 39.18
C THR A 41 14.25 20.38 38.59
N ARG A 42 13.00 20.87 38.58
CA ARG A 42 12.63 22.23 38.21
C ARG A 42 11.42 22.69 39.02
N HIS A 43 11.14 23.98 39.03
CA HIS A 43 9.90 24.55 39.53
C HIS A 43 9.12 25.29 38.44
N GLY A 44 7.79 25.29 38.55
CA GLY A 44 6.93 26.25 37.87
C GLY A 44 6.93 27.59 38.61
N ILE A 45 6.47 28.64 37.95
CA ILE A 45 6.35 29.98 38.52
C ILE A 45 4.88 30.27 38.80
N ASN A 46 4.57 30.81 39.97
CA ASN A 46 3.24 31.36 40.23
C ASN A 46 3.06 32.64 39.41
N PRO A 47 2.15 32.68 38.43
CA PRO A 47 2.06 33.81 37.50
C PRO A 47 1.51 35.09 38.14
N SER A 48 0.90 35.02 39.33
CA SER A 48 0.41 36.20 40.05
C SER A 48 1.52 36.88 40.85
N THR A 49 2.43 36.10 41.44
CA THR A 49 3.48 36.60 42.36
C THR A 49 4.88 36.59 41.78
N LEU A 50 5.11 35.81 40.71
CA LEU A 50 6.40 35.45 40.12
C LEU A 50 7.33 34.63 41.03
N GLU A 51 6.78 34.07 42.11
CA GLU A 51 7.53 33.21 43.02
C GLU A 51 7.59 31.76 42.52
N ALA A 52 8.67 31.06 42.85
CA ALA A 52 8.81 29.65 42.53
C ALA A 52 7.83 28.78 43.33
N ASN A 53 7.16 27.87 42.62
CA ASN A 53 6.40 26.77 43.24
C ASN A 53 7.37 25.65 43.69
N PRO A 54 6.89 24.61 44.40
CA PRO A 54 7.75 23.49 44.82
C PRO A 54 8.48 22.80 43.65
N GLU A 55 9.58 22.11 43.93
CA GLU A 55 10.33 21.38 42.91
C GLU A 55 9.55 20.15 42.40
N VAL A 56 9.68 19.87 41.10
CA VAL A 56 9.16 18.68 40.42
C VAL A 56 10.27 17.96 39.65
N PRO A 57 10.20 16.63 39.48
CA PRO A 57 11.20 15.86 38.73
C PRO A 57 11.27 16.25 37.25
N ILE A 58 12.47 16.13 36.67
CA ILE A 58 12.72 16.10 35.23
C ILE A 58 13.06 14.65 34.83
N SER A 59 12.06 13.96 34.29
CA SER A 59 12.21 12.59 33.80
C SER A 59 13.28 12.48 32.71
N GLN A 60 14.10 11.45 32.79
CA GLN A 60 15.08 11.07 31.78
C GLN A 60 14.50 10.00 30.84
N LEU A 61 15.24 9.61 29.80
CA LEU A 61 14.77 8.63 28.82
C LEU A 61 14.50 7.26 29.48
N GLU A 62 15.33 6.87 30.45
CA GLU A 62 15.19 5.62 31.20
C GLU A 62 13.90 5.59 32.02
N ASP A 63 13.41 6.74 32.48
CA ASP A 63 12.13 6.85 33.19
C ASP A 63 10.96 6.58 32.24
N VAL A 64 11.06 7.04 30.98
CA VAL A 64 10.08 6.76 29.94
C VAL A 64 10.02 5.26 29.66
N ASP A 65 11.17 4.61 29.45
CA ASP A 65 11.24 3.17 29.17
C ASP A 65 10.67 2.36 30.34
N ARG A 66 11.00 2.72 31.58
CA ARG A 66 10.46 2.07 32.78
C ARG A 66 8.96 2.23 32.88
N ALA A 67 8.44 3.43 32.70
CA ALA A 67 7.01 3.70 32.76
C ALA A 67 6.24 2.96 31.67
N VAL A 68 6.72 2.98 30.41
CA VAL A 68 6.04 2.29 29.31
C VAL A 68 6.11 0.77 29.48
N LYS A 69 7.23 0.22 29.96
CA LYS A 69 7.36 -1.21 30.27
C LYS A 69 6.36 -1.63 31.37
N ALA A 70 6.21 -0.84 32.43
CA ALA A 70 5.22 -1.07 33.46
C ALA A 70 3.78 -0.98 32.92
N ALA A 71 3.49 0.02 32.08
CA ALA A 71 2.18 0.17 31.44
C ALA A 71 1.82 -1.03 30.57
N ARG A 72 2.78 -1.53 29.78
CA ARG A 72 2.58 -2.73 28.94
C ARG A 72 2.29 -3.98 29.76
N LYS A 73 3.02 -4.17 30.86
CA LYS A 73 2.79 -5.27 31.79
C LYS A 73 1.39 -5.16 32.41
N ALA A 74 1.03 -3.99 32.91
CA ALA A 74 -0.27 -3.73 33.54
C ALA A 74 -1.45 -3.85 32.57
N PHE A 75 -1.28 -3.44 31.31
CA PHE A 75 -2.30 -3.61 30.27
C PHE A 75 -2.71 -5.07 30.07
N GLY A 76 -1.75 -6.01 30.17
CA GLY A 76 -2.01 -7.44 30.02
C GLY A 76 -3.10 -7.99 30.95
N THR A 77 -3.22 -7.41 32.15
CA THR A 77 -4.24 -7.78 33.15
C THR A 77 -5.40 -6.79 33.21
N TRP A 78 -5.15 -5.48 33.11
CA TRP A 78 -6.20 -4.45 33.20
C TRP A 78 -7.28 -4.60 32.13
N ARG A 79 -6.89 -4.96 30.89
CA ARG A 79 -7.84 -5.18 29.80
C ARG A 79 -8.84 -6.32 30.06
N LEU A 80 -8.50 -7.25 30.96
CA LEU A 80 -9.33 -8.41 31.33
C LEU A 80 -10.30 -8.09 32.48
N VAL A 81 -10.11 -6.98 33.19
CA VAL A 81 -11.06 -6.52 34.22
C VAL A 81 -12.39 -6.21 33.54
N PRO A 82 -13.53 -6.74 34.01
CA PRO A 82 -14.84 -6.49 33.40
C PRO A 82 -15.13 -4.98 33.26
N ALA A 83 -15.78 -4.59 32.16
CA ALA A 83 -16.03 -3.17 31.86
C ALA A 83 -16.84 -2.45 32.96
N GLU A 84 -17.77 -3.14 33.61
CA GLU A 84 -18.52 -2.63 34.77
C GLU A 84 -17.59 -2.32 35.95
N ASP A 85 -16.65 -3.21 36.25
CA ASP A 85 -15.73 -3.03 37.37
C ASP A 85 -14.74 -1.90 37.08
N ARG A 86 -14.24 -1.78 35.84
CA ARG A 86 -13.44 -0.62 35.42
C ARG A 86 -14.20 0.69 35.61
N ARG A 87 -15.48 0.73 35.22
CA ARG A 87 -16.36 1.90 35.41
C ARG A 87 -16.57 2.24 36.88
N LYS A 88 -16.82 1.25 37.74
CA LYS A 88 -16.92 1.45 39.20
C LYS A 88 -15.63 2.01 39.79
N THR A 89 -14.47 1.51 39.37
CA THR A 89 -13.17 2.02 39.83
C THR A 89 -12.97 3.48 39.42
N VAL A 90 -13.30 3.86 38.17
CA VAL A 90 -13.23 5.25 37.72
C VAL A 90 -14.20 6.15 38.49
N ALA A 91 -15.41 5.68 38.79
CA ALA A 91 -16.37 6.44 39.61
C ALA A 91 -15.87 6.64 41.06
N ALA A 92 -15.25 5.62 41.67
CA ALA A 92 -14.67 5.73 43.01
C ALA A 92 -13.48 6.72 43.03
N PHE A 93 -12.63 6.68 42.01
CA PHE A 93 -11.56 7.66 41.83
C PHE A 93 -12.11 9.09 41.69
N ALA A 94 -13.18 9.29 40.92
CA ALA A 94 -13.84 10.59 40.76
C ALA A 94 -14.34 11.14 42.11
N ALA A 95 -14.98 10.29 42.93
CA ALA A 95 -15.45 10.69 44.26
C ALA A 95 -14.28 11.15 45.15
N SER A 96 -13.16 10.42 45.14
CA SER A 96 -11.98 10.78 45.94
C SER A 96 -11.29 12.07 45.46
N LEU A 97 -11.32 12.37 44.15
CA LEU A 97 -10.89 13.69 43.66
C LEU A 97 -11.76 14.82 44.26
N GLY A 98 -13.06 14.59 44.41
CA GLY A 98 -13.99 15.54 45.02
C GLY A 98 -13.71 15.80 46.51
N GLU A 99 -13.27 14.77 47.25
CA GLU A 99 -12.86 14.91 48.67
C GLU A 99 -11.63 15.83 48.83
N HIS A 100 -10.77 15.89 47.81
CA HIS A 100 -9.56 16.72 47.78
C HIS A 100 -9.74 18.03 46.98
N LEU A 101 -10.98 18.44 46.69
CA LEU A 101 -11.27 19.56 45.80
C LEU A 101 -10.54 20.84 46.19
N GLN A 102 -10.55 21.19 47.48
CA GLN A 102 -9.97 22.44 47.96
C GLN A 102 -8.44 22.46 47.84
N ASP A 103 -7.77 21.32 48.04
CA ASP A 103 -6.32 21.21 47.92
C ASP A 103 -5.89 21.36 46.46
N PHE A 104 -6.58 20.64 45.55
CA PHE A 104 -6.36 20.78 44.11
C PHE A 104 -6.65 22.20 43.63
N ALA A 105 -7.75 22.82 44.06
CA ALA A 105 -8.09 24.19 43.70
C ALA A 105 -7.01 25.18 44.18
N THR A 106 -6.54 25.03 45.43
CA THR A 106 -5.48 25.89 45.98
C THR A 106 -4.19 25.76 45.20
N MET A 107 -3.79 24.54 44.82
CA MET A 107 -2.60 24.34 43.99
C MET A 107 -2.81 24.87 42.56
N LEU A 108 -4.00 24.71 42.00
CA LEU A 108 -4.35 25.23 40.68
C LEU A 108 -4.27 26.76 40.62
N VAL A 109 -4.72 27.46 41.66
CA VAL A 109 -4.50 28.92 41.79
C VAL A 109 -3.00 29.26 41.75
N LYS A 110 -2.15 28.48 42.44
CA LYS A 110 -0.70 28.73 42.48
C LYS A 110 0.02 28.41 41.18
N GLU A 111 -0.35 27.34 40.47
CA GLU A 111 0.33 26.97 39.22
C GLU A 111 -0.21 27.72 37.99
N GLN A 112 -1.49 28.09 38.00
CA GLN A 112 -2.15 28.72 36.86
C GLN A 112 -2.45 30.22 37.04
N GLY A 113 -2.67 30.68 38.27
CA GLY A 113 -3.06 32.06 38.59
C GLY A 113 -4.56 32.34 38.52
N ARG A 114 -5.38 31.39 38.07
CA ARG A 114 -6.84 31.55 38.00
C ARG A 114 -7.43 31.89 39.38
N PRO A 115 -8.47 32.72 39.47
CA PRO A 115 -9.22 32.93 40.71
C PRO A 115 -9.77 31.64 41.34
N MET A 116 -9.83 31.61 42.67
CA MET A 116 -10.26 30.44 43.46
C MET A 116 -11.59 29.82 42.97
N TRP A 117 -12.60 30.65 42.69
CA TRP A 117 -13.89 30.15 42.21
C TRP A 117 -13.76 29.35 40.90
N GLY A 118 -12.93 29.82 39.98
CA GLY A 118 -12.71 29.17 38.70
C GLY A 118 -11.82 27.93 38.82
N ALA A 119 -10.93 27.89 39.82
CA ALA A 119 -10.15 26.70 40.15
C ALA A 119 -11.04 25.60 40.75
N GLN A 120 -11.90 25.95 41.71
CA GLN A 120 -12.92 25.04 42.26
C GLN A 120 -13.87 24.52 41.18
N MET A 121 -14.28 25.40 40.25
CA MET A 121 -15.12 25.03 39.12
C MET A 121 -14.46 23.98 38.22
N GLU A 122 -13.17 24.12 37.91
CA GLU A 122 -12.46 23.11 37.10
C GLU A 122 -12.37 21.76 37.79
N VAL A 123 -12.04 21.73 39.09
CA VAL A 123 -11.97 20.47 39.83
C VAL A 123 -13.35 19.81 39.89
N SER A 124 -14.40 20.58 40.17
CA SER A 124 -15.79 20.09 40.15
C SER A 124 -16.17 19.52 38.79
N ALA A 125 -15.89 20.27 37.70
CA ALA A 125 -16.15 19.80 36.34
C ALA A 125 -15.37 18.54 35.98
N SER A 126 -14.17 18.36 36.55
CA SER A 126 -13.34 17.17 36.36
C SER A 126 -13.94 15.94 37.06
N VAL A 127 -14.48 16.12 38.27
CA VAL A 127 -15.22 15.08 39.01
C VAL A 127 -16.47 14.68 38.23
N ASP A 128 -17.26 15.65 37.79
CA ASP A 128 -18.48 15.41 37.00
C ASP A 128 -18.17 14.70 35.69
N ARG A 129 -17.07 15.07 35.02
CA ARG A 129 -16.64 14.44 33.76
C ARG A 129 -16.23 12.99 33.95
N LEU A 130 -15.44 12.66 34.98
CA LEU A 130 -15.09 11.27 35.28
C LEU A 130 -16.33 10.46 35.67
N ALA A 131 -17.19 11.02 36.51
CA ALA A 131 -18.43 10.36 36.94
C ALA A 131 -19.39 10.12 35.76
N ALA A 132 -19.50 11.07 34.83
CA ALA A 132 -20.27 10.90 33.61
C ALA A 132 -19.66 9.82 32.70
N THR A 133 -18.34 9.85 32.49
CA THR A 133 -17.62 8.85 31.67
C THR A 133 -17.78 7.44 32.23
N ALA A 134 -17.74 7.28 33.56
CA ALA A 134 -17.97 6.00 34.24
C ALA A 134 -19.40 5.45 34.07
N LYS A 135 -20.37 6.26 33.67
CA LYS A 135 -21.75 5.82 33.39
C LYS A 135 -21.94 5.33 31.95
N ILE A 136 -21.00 5.61 31.05
CA ILE A 136 -21.13 5.27 29.63
C ILE A 136 -20.73 3.81 29.41
N SER A 137 -21.67 3.00 28.93
CA SER A 137 -21.40 1.62 28.53
C SER A 137 -20.81 1.57 27.12
N LEU A 138 -19.83 0.70 26.94
CA LEU A 138 -19.33 0.35 25.61
C LEU A 138 -20.38 -0.51 24.89
N PRO A 139 -20.85 -0.12 23.70
CA PRO A 139 -21.84 -0.91 22.99
C PRO A 139 -21.23 -2.20 22.46
N GLU A 140 -22.00 -3.27 22.55
CA GLU A 140 -21.82 -4.47 21.72
C GLU A 140 -23.01 -4.54 20.77
N THR A 141 -22.75 -4.70 19.49
CA THR A 141 -23.79 -4.83 18.46
C THR A 141 -23.84 -6.25 17.99
N VAL A 142 -24.93 -6.96 18.26
CA VAL A 142 -25.21 -8.24 17.61
C VAL A 142 -25.63 -7.92 16.17
N VAL A 143 -24.70 -8.09 15.23
CA VAL A 143 -24.89 -7.88 13.79
C VAL A 143 -25.80 -8.98 13.23
N GLU A 144 -25.71 -10.16 13.81
CA GLU A 144 -26.50 -11.31 13.41
C GLU A 144 -26.68 -12.27 14.58
N ASP A 145 -27.89 -12.79 14.75
CA ASP A 145 -28.25 -13.78 15.76
C ASP A 145 -29.21 -14.80 15.14
N THR A 146 -28.69 -15.98 14.83
CA THR A 146 -29.43 -17.08 14.24
C THR A 146 -29.07 -18.37 14.99
N GLU A 147 -29.89 -19.41 14.85
CA GLU A 147 -29.61 -20.72 15.46
C GLU A 147 -28.23 -21.31 15.07
N LYS A 148 -27.67 -20.90 13.93
CA LYS A 148 -26.38 -21.39 13.41
C LYS A 148 -25.19 -20.46 13.70
N ARG A 149 -25.43 -19.19 14.02
CA ARG A 149 -24.35 -18.20 14.21
C ARG A 149 -24.80 -16.96 14.95
N GLN A 150 -23.86 -16.41 15.71
CA GLN A 150 -23.95 -15.08 16.28
C GLN A 150 -22.73 -14.27 15.86
N ILE A 151 -22.94 -13.08 15.31
CA ILE A 151 -21.87 -12.12 14.97
C ILE A 151 -22.03 -10.92 15.89
N VAL A 152 -21.06 -10.72 16.79
CA VAL A 152 -21.06 -9.58 17.71
C VAL A 152 -19.91 -8.64 17.36
N THR A 153 -20.22 -7.37 17.21
CA THR A 153 -19.23 -6.30 17.09
C THR A 153 -18.99 -5.64 18.44
N ARG A 154 -17.73 -5.58 18.87
CA ARG A 154 -17.35 -4.95 20.14
C ARG A 154 -16.14 -4.03 19.99
N TYR A 155 -15.95 -3.20 20.99
CA TYR A 155 -14.85 -2.26 21.07
C TYR A 155 -13.85 -2.72 22.13
N THR A 156 -12.60 -2.96 21.72
CA THR A 156 -11.55 -3.49 22.61
C THR A 156 -10.47 -2.44 22.84
N PRO A 157 -9.85 -2.37 24.02
CA PRO A 157 -8.81 -1.39 24.29
C PRO A 157 -7.61 -1.51 23.33
N LEU A 158 -6.95 -0.39 23.07
CA LEU A 158 -5.78 -0.26 22.20
C LEU A 158 -4.50 -0.82 22.82
N GLY A 159 -4.26 -0.55 24.11
CA GLY A 159 -3.02 -0.89 24.79
C GLY A 159 -2.58 0.18 25.77
N VAL A 160 -1.45 0.84 25.49
CA VAL A 160 -0.91 1.96 26.26
C VAL A 160 -1.25 3.27 25.55
N VAL A 161 -2.00 4.12 26.25
CA VAL A 161 -2.37 5.46 25.80
C VAL A 161 -1.51 6.45 26.58
N CYS A 162 -0.84 7.37 25.88
CA CYS A 162 -0.17 8.50 26.51
C CYS A 162 -0.92 9.80 26.23
N ALA A 163 -1.24 10.54 27.29
CA ALA A 163 -1.86 11.86 27.20
C ALA A 163 -0.84 12.95 27.48
N ILE A 164 -0.80 13.94 26.59
CA ILE A 164 0.01 15.15 26.76
C ILE A 164 -0.96 16.33 26.90
N VAL A 165 -0.97 16.96 28.07
CA VAL A 165 -1.98 17.97 28.43
C VAL A 165 -1.35 19.36 28.62
N PRO A 166 -2.04 20.43 28.19
CA PRO A 166 -1.57 21.81 28.30
C PRO A 166 -1.82 22.37 29.70
N TRP A 167 -1.50 23.65 29.89
CA TRP A 167 -1.51 24.33 31.17
C TRP A 167 -2.81 25.08 31.53
N ASN A 168 -3.75 25.20 30.59
CA ASN A 168 -4.93 26.05 30.76
C ASN A 168 -6.11 25.37 31.48
N PHE A 169 -6.20 24.04 31.43
CA PHE A 169 -7.11 23.22 32.26
C PHE A 169 -6.44 21.89 32.62
N PRO A 170 -5.37 21.91 33.43
CA PRO A 170 -4.50 20.75 33.65
C PRO A 170 -5.22 19.56 34.29
N ILE A 171 -6.25 19.80 35.11
CA ILE A 171 -7.00 18.71 35.77
C ILE A 171 -8.08 18.19 34.82
N ASN A 172 -8.89 19.08 34.26
CA ASN A 172 -10.04 18.67 33.47
C ASN A 172 -9.62 17.93 32.19
N LEU A 173 -8.60 18.42 31.48
CA LEU A 173 -8.10 17.77 30.27
C LEU A 173 -7.42 16.42 30.58
N ALA A 174 -6.71 16.32 31.70
CA ALA A 174 -6.16 15.04 32.15
C ALA A 174 -7.27 14.03 32.46
N CYS A 175 -8.28 14.43 33.24
CA CYS A 175 -9.43 13.60 33.61
C CYS A 175 -10.26 13.15 32.41
N THR A 176 -10.42 14.03 31.40
CA THR A 176 -11.10 13.71 30.14
C THR A 176 -10.45 12.52 29.43
N LYS A 177 -9.12 12.60 29.23
CA LYS A 177 -8.35 11.59 28.50
C LYS A 177 -8.18 10.31 29.34
N LEU A 178 -7.89 10.46 30.63
CA LEU A 178 -7.71 9.34 31.56
C LEU A 178 -9.00 8.53 31.73
N GLY A 179 -10.14 9.20 31.95
CA GLY A 179 -11.42 8.54 32.14
C GLY A 179 -11.79 7.67 30.93
N ALA A 180 -11.67 8.23 29.73
CA ALA A 180 -11.95 7.50 28.49
C ALA A 180 -11.02 6.30 28.30
N ALA A 181 -9.71 6.49 28.49
CA ALA A 181 -8.72 5.43 28.31
C ALA A 181 -8.93 4.26 29.29
N LEU A 182 -9.21 4.55 30.56
CA LEU A 182 -9.40 3.55 31.61
C LEU A 182 -10.72 2.78 31.46
N VAL A 183 -11.82 3.47 31.14
CA VAL A 183 -13.11 2.81 30.86
C VAL A 183 -12.98 1.87 29.65
N ALA A 184 -12.29 2.32 28.61
CA ALA A 184 -11.97 1.49 27.45
C ALA A 184 -11.11 0.27 27.78
N GLY A 185 -10.29 0.33 28.84
CA GLY A 185 -9.45 -0.77 29.32
C GLY A 185 -7.97 -0.66 28.96
N ASN A 186 -7.49 0.56 28.67
CA ASN A 186 -6.09 0.86 28.37
C ASN A 186 -5.28 1.11 29.64
N ALA A 187 -3.98 0.89 29.57
CA ALA A 187 -3.04 1.52 30.52
C ALA A 187 -2.75 2.96 30.06
N PHE A 188 -2.47 3.85 31.00
CA PHE A 188 -2.43 5.29 30.79
C PHE A 188 -1.15 5.94 31.35
N VAL A 189 -0.52 6.78 30.54
CA VAL A 189 0.66 7.59 30.92
C VAL A 189 0.36 9.06 30.69
N LEU A 190 0.38 9.87 31.75
CA LEU A 190 0.20 11.31 31.69
C LEU A 190 1.55 12.04 31.59
N LYS A 191 1.64 13.01 30.66
CA LYS A 191 2.65 14.07 30.67
C LYS A 191 1.93 15.41 30.85
N PRO A 192 1.98 16.02 32.05
CA PRO A 192 1.46 17.36 32.23
C PRO A 192 2.38 18.42 31.60
N SER A 193 1.82 19.61 31.36
CA SER A 193 2.59 20.78 30.91
C SER A 193 3.70 21.10 31.90
N PRO A 194 4.88 21.54 31.42
CA PRO A 194 5.93 21.99 32.32
C PRO A 194 5.51 23.20 33.15
N PHE A 195 4.57 24.02 32.68
CA PHE A 195 4.14 25.19 33.43
C PHE A 195 3.16 24.89 34.57
N THR A 196 2.40 23.79 34.49
CA THR A 196 1.41 23.37 35.50
C THR A 196 1.47 21.85 35.76
N PRO A 197 2.61 21.33 36.26
CA PRO A 197 2.80 19.91 36.46
C PRO A 197 2.12 19.36 37.72
N TYR A 198 1.77 20.23 38.67
CA TYR A 198 1.57 19.86 40.07
C TYR A 198 0.29 19.06 40.27
N CYS A 199 -0.82 19.59 39.77
CA CYS A 199 -2.10 18.90 39.89
C CYS A 199 -2.11 17.59 39.07
N GLY A 200 -1.44 17.53 37.91
CA GLY A 200 -1.32 16.30 37.12
C GLY A 200 -0.54 15.18 37.84
N LEU A 201 0.56 15.52 38.54
CA LEU A 201 1.31 14.58 39.35
C LEU A 201 0.46 14.06 40.54
N LYS A 202 -0.21 14.96 41.25
CA LYS A 202 -1.06 14.60 42.40
C LYS A 202 -2.29 13.79 42.02
N LEU A 203 -2.86 14.06 40.85
CA LEU A 203 -3.97 13.28 40.30
C LEU A 203 -3.55 11.81 40.12
N CYS A 204 -2.35 11.57 39.58
CA CYS A 204 -1.85 10.21 39.34
C CYS A 204 -1.32 9.53 40.62
N GLU A 205 -0.84 10.29 41.60
CA GLU A 205 -0.53 9.78 42.93
C GLU A 205 -1.81 9.31 43.65
N LEU A 206 -2.87 10.13 43.62
CA LEU A 206 -4.19 9.76 44.14
C LEU A 206 -4.74 8.50 43.45
N ALA A 207 -4.53 8.38 42.13
CA ALA A 207 -4.99 7.24 41.35
C ALA A 207 -4.39 5.89 41.83
N GLN A 208 -3.21 5.88 42.48
CA GLN A 208 -2.59 4.64 42.97
C GLN A 208 -3.39 3.95 44.09
N ARG A 209 -4.34 4.66 44.73
CA ARG A 209 -5.28 4.07 45.69
C ARG A 209 -6.34 3.18 45.04
N PHE A 210 -6.55 3.30 43.72
CA PHE A 210 -7.68 2.70 43.01
C PHE A 210 -7.25 1.73 41.91
N PHE A 211 -6.16 2.03 41.21
CA PHE A 211 -5.73 1.26 40.05
C PHE A 211 -4.49 0.40 40.37
N PRO A 212 -4.36 -0.79 39.76
CA PRO A 212 -3.16 -1.58 39.91
C PRO A 212 -1.88 -0.84 39.45
N PRO A 213 -0.71 -1.17 40.04
CA PRO A 213 0.58 -0.63 39.60
C PRO A 213 0.76 -0.68 38.07
N GLY A 214 1.18 0.44 37.50
CA GLY A 214 1.43 0.59 36.06
C GLY A 214 0.20 0.94 35.20
N VAL A 215 -1.03 0.84 35.72
CA VAL A 215 -2.25 1.19 34.96
C VAL A 215 -2.38 2.70 34.76
N VAL A 216 -2.09 3.50 35.79
CA VAL A 216 -2.04 4.97 35.70
C VAL A 216 -0.67 5.42 36.15
N GLN A 217 0.02 6.18 35.29
CA GLN A 217 1.37 6.67 35.52
C GLN A 217 1.50 8.13 35.09
N CYS A 218 2.49 8.84 35.64
CA CYS A 218 2.73 10.24 35.34
C CYS A 218 4.21 10.56 35.33
N LEU A 219 4.65 11.26 34.28
CA LEU A 219 6.01 11.73 34.11
C LEU A 219 6.02 13.24 33.93
N SER A 220 6.62 13.95 34.88
CA SER A 220 6.99 15.36 34.73
C SER A 220 8.32 15.46 33.98
N GLY A 221 8.46 16.48 33.15
CA GLY A 221 9.70 16.75 32.43
C GLY A 221 9.65 18.10 31.74
N ASP A 222 10.70 18.37 30.99
CA ASP A 222 10.82 19.55 30.14
C ASP A 222 10.38 19.22 28.69
N ASP A 223 10.84 20.02 27.73
CA ASP A 223 10.53 19.89 26.31
C ASP A 223 11.10 18.60 25.68
N ARG A 224 12.08 17.93 26.31
CA ARG A 224 12.65 16.66 25.82
C ARG A 224 11.69 15.49 25.98
N LEU A 225 10.87 15.50 27.04
CA LEU A 225 10.01 14.37 27.40
C LEU A 225 8.88 14.11 26.39
N GLY A 226 8.31 15.16 25.77
CA GLY A 226 7.25 15.00 24.77
C GLY A 226 7.69 14.20 23.53
N PRO A 227 8.79 14.61 22.87
CA PRO A 227 9.41 13.85 21.77
C PRO A 227 9.72 12.40 22.13
N TRP A 228 10.28 12.13 23.31
CA TRP A 228 10.56 10.76 23.76
C TRP A 228 9.28 9.91 23.87
N LEU A 229 8.23 10.42 24.50
CA LEU A 229 6.95 9.70 24.64
C LEU A 229 6.27 9.46 23.28
N THR A 230 6.24 10.47 22.41
CA THR A 230 5.58 10.34 21.10
C THR A 230 6.30 9.36 20.17
N ALA A 231 7.63 9.29 20.25
CA ALA A 231 8.44 8.37 19.44
C ALA A 231 8.51 6.94 20.02
N HIS A 232 8.22 6.76 21.31
CA HIS A 232 8.49 5.49 21.99
C HIS A 232 7.64 4.32 21.41
N PRO A 233 8.24 3.19 20.99
CA PRO A 233 7.53 2.11 20.28
C PRO A 233 6.48 1.41 21.16
N GLY A 234 6.67 1.42 22.48
CA GLY A 234 5.74 0.82 23.44
C GLY A 234 4.45 1.60 23.71
N ILE A 235 4.18 2.74 23.07
CA ILE A 235 2.90 3.48 23.20
C ILE A 235 2.04 3.28 21.95
N ASP A 236 0.76 2.95 22.10
CA ASP A 236 -0.15 2.66 20.98
C ASP A 236 -0.93 3.87 20.49
N LYS A 237 -1.16 4.85 21.39
CA LYS A 237 -1.90 6.07 21.09
C LYS A 237 -1.35 7.28 21.83
N ILE A 238 -1.30 8.42 21.15
CA ILE A 238 -1.09 9.73 21.76
C ILE A 238 -2.40 10.53 21.75
N SER A 239 -2.81 11.04 22.90
CA SER A 239 -3.86 12.06 22.98
C SER A 239 -3.23 13.38 23.39
N PHE A 240 -3.15 14.33 22.45
CA PHE A 240 -2.49 15.61 22.64
C PHE A 240 -3.50 16.76 22.60
N THR A 241 -3.36 17.67 23.55
CA THR A 241 -4.02 18.98 23.49
C THR A 241 -2.97 20.08 23.57
N GLY A 242 -3.04 21.08 22.69
CA GLY A 242 -2.08 22.19 22.68
C GLY A 242 -2.09 23.00 21.38
N SER A 243 -0.99 23.67 21.06
CA SER A 243 -0.93 24.50 19.84
C SER A 243 -0.92 23.66 18.56
N THR A 244 -1.44 24.22 17.48
CA THR A 244 -1.47 23.55 16.16
C THR A 244 -0.08 23.15 15.67
N ASP A 245 0.93 24.01 15.87
CA ASP A 245 2.30 23.72 15.45
C ASP A 245 2.94 22.57 16.24
N THR A 246 2.65 22.48 17.54
CA THR A 246 3.09 21.32 18.33
C THR A 246 2.32 20.07 17.94
N GLY A 247 1.02 20.19 17.66
CA GLY A 247 0.18 19.09 17.16
C GLY A 247 0.75 18.47 15.88
N ARG A 248 1.23 19.29 14.94
CA ARG A 248 1.95 18.82 13.73
C ARG A 248 3.19 17.99 14.07
N LYS A 249 4.03 18.47 14.99
CA LYS A 249 5.25 17.74 15.44
C LYS A 249 4.90 16.43 16.15
N VAL A 250 3.83 16.42 16.96
CA VAL A 250 3.34 15.19 17.61
C VAL A 250 2.89 14.19 16.56
N MET A 251 2.12 14.61 15.57
CA MET A 251 1.67 13.74 14.48
C MET A 251 2.84 13.20 13.67
N GLU A 252 3.81 14.05 13.32
CA GLU A 252 5.04 13.66 12.63
C GLU A 252 5.80 12.58 13.39
N SER A 253 6.00 12.77 14.70
CA SER A 253 6.66 11.77 15.55
C SER A 253 5.89 10.45 15.62
N CYS A 254 4.56 10.51 15.77
CA CYS A 254 3.69 9.35 15.86
C CYS A 254 3.60 8.53 14.57
N SER A 255 3.79 9.18 13.41
CA SER A 255 3.70 8.55 12.09
C SER A 255 4.69 7.39 11.91
N ARG A 256 5.86 7.45 12.55
CA ARG A 256 6.90 6.41 12.46
C ARG A 256 6.44 5.06 13.05
N GLY A 257 5.58 5.12 14.06
CA GLY A 257 5.05 3.95 14.76
C GLY A 257 3.57 3.70 14.51
N LEU A 258 2.94 4.44 13.60
CA LEU A 258 1.50 4.34 13.26
C LEU A 258 0.58 4.47 14.46
N LYS A 259 1.02 5.25 15.44
CA LYS A 259 0.26 5.46 16.66
C LYS A 259 -1.03 6.15 16.28
N ARG A 260 -2.13 5.74 16.91
CA ARG A 260 -3.36 6.54 16.82
C ARG A 260 -3.07 7.89 17.47
N VAL A 261 -3.64 8.96 16.92
CA VAL A 261 -3.54 10.28 17.53
C VAL A 261 -4.92 10.90 17.66
N THR A 262 -5.19 11.50 18.82
CA THR A 262 -6.26 12.49 19.00
C THR A 262 -5.57 13.83 19.20
N LEU A 263 -5.86 14.81 18.35
CA LEU A 263 -5.31 16.14 18.41
C LEU A 263 -6.45 17.14 18.65
N GLU A 264 -6.42 17.82 19.78
CA GLU A 264 -7.30 18.96 20.09
C GLU A 264 -6.43 20.21 20.12
N LEU A 265 -6.60 21.09 19.13
CA LEU A 265 -5.65 22.17 18.84
C LEU A 265 -6.30 23.55 19.01
N GLY A 266 -5.63 24.60 18.54
CA GLY A 266 -6.08 25.99 18.73
C GLY A 266 -7.44 26.29 18.10
N GLY A 267 -8.15 27.28 18.65
CA GLY A 267 -9.43 27.78 18.14
C GLY A 267 -9.39 29.29 17.94
N ASN A 268 -10.07 29.79 16.90
CA ASN A 268 -10.26 31.22 16.68
C ASN A 268 -11.75 31.52 16.46
N ASP A 269 -12.53 31.12 17.46
CA ASP A 269 -13.96 30.92 17.39
C ASP A 269 -14.72 32.21 17.08
N ALA A 270 -15.67 32.11 16.15
CA ALA A 270 -16.49 33.21 15.69
C ALA A 270 -17.85 33.23 16.40
N ALA A 271 -18.35 34.42 16.74
CA ALA A 271 -19.72 34.66 17.16
C ALA A 271 -20.41 35.60 16.16
N ILE A 272 -21.50 35.15 15.55
CA ILE A 272 -22.33 35.97 14.65
C ILE A 272 -23.56 36.44 15.40
N VAL A 273 -23.74 37.76 15.50
CA VAL A 273 -24.83 38.40 16.25
C VAL A 273 -25.78 39.11 15.29
N PHE A 274 -27.02 38.63 15.25
CA PHE A 274 -28.11 39.19 14.45
C PHE A 274 -28.79 40.39 15.14
N PRO A 275 -29.48 41.26 14.39
CA PRO A 275 -30.06 42.49 14.94
C PRO A 275 -31.29 42.27 15.83
N ASP A 276 -31.85 41.06 15.85
CA ASP A 276 -33.05 40.72 16.61
C ASP A 276 -32.79 40.32 18.06
N VAL A 277 -31.53 40.27 18.50
CA VAL A 277 -31.17 39.91 19.88
C VAL A 277 -31.50 41.00 20.91
N ASP A 278 -31.64 40.62 22.18
CA ASP A 278 -31.50 41.59 23.27
C ASP A 278 -30.02 41.98 23.41
N VAL A 279 -29.69 43.19 22.97
CA VAL A 279 -28.30 43.65 22.83
C VAL A 279 -27.53 43.59 24.15
N THR A 280 -28.13 44.03 25.26
CA THR A 280 -27.44 44.13 26.55
C THR A 280 -27.11 42.76 27.13
N SER A 281 -28.09 41.86 27.21
CA SER A 281 -27.88 40.50 27.73
C SER A 281 -26.95 39.70 26.83
N THR A 282 -27.08 39.82 25.50
CA THR A 282 -26.24 39.12 24.54
C THR A 282 -24.78 39.61 24.60
N ALA A 283 -24.56 40.92 24.65
CA ALA A 283 -23.22 41.49 24.82
C ALA A 283 -22.59 41.06 26.14
N THR A 284 -23.37 40.99 27.22
CA THR A 284 -22.90 40.52 28.53
C THR A 284 -22.47 39.06 28.48
N ALA A 285 -23.30 38.17 27.93
CA ALA A 285 -22.98 36.76 27.80
C ALA A 285 -21.72 36.53 26.96
N ILE A 286 -21.63 37.17 25.79
CA ILE A 286 -20.45 37.06 24.91
C ILE A 286 -19.19 37.59 25.59
N ALA A 287 -19.25 38.74 26.28
CA ALA A 287 -18.09 39.29 27.00
C ALA A 287 -17.61 38.37 28.13
N GLN A 288 -18.54 37.80 28.91
CA GLN A 288 -18.23 36.84 29.97
C GLN A 288 -17.55 35.59 29.40
N THR A 289 -18.05 35.06 28.28
CA THR A 289 -17.40 33.94 27.58
C THR A 289 -16.01 34.32 27.11
N CYS A 290 -15.84 35.45 26.39
CA CYS A 290 -14.53 35.90 25.89
C CYS A 290 -13.47 35.96 26.99
N LEU A 291 -13.84 36.49 28.16
CA LEU A 291 -12.91 36.76 29.26
C LEU A 291 -12.72 35.58 30.21
N PHE A 292 -13.49 34.50 30.06
CA PHE A 292 -13.39 33.34 30.93
C PHE A 292 -11.95 32.77 30.94
N ASN A 293 -11.42 32.50 32.14
CA ASN A 293 -10.03 32.12 32.38
C ASN A 293 -8.99 33.09 31.74
N THR A 294 -9.25 34.40 31.77
CA THR A 294 -8.40 35.42 31.13
C THR A 294 -8.20 35.11 29.64
N SER A 295 -9.24 34.59 29.00
CA SER A 295 -9.28 34.19 27.58
C SER A 295 -8.31 33.06 27.19
N GLN A 296 -7.75 32.32 28.16
CA GLN A 296 -6.83 31.19 27.92
C GLN A 296 -7.62 29.89 27.77
N VAL A 297 -8.48 29.83 26.76
CA VAL A 297 -9.32 28.67 26.48
C VAL A 297 -9.40 28.48 24.97
N CYS A 298 -9.28 27.24 24.49
CA CYS A 298 -9.33 26.95 23.06
C CYS A 298 -10.69 27.36 22.45
N LEU A 299 -11.78 27.17 23.18
CA LEU A 299 -13.17 27.42 22.75
C LEU A 299 -13.76 28.80 23.02
N THR A 300 -13.00 29.74 23.59
CA THR A 300 -13.58 31.07 23.81
C THR A 300 -13.81 31.80 22.51
N ILE A 301 -14.86 32.62 22.47
CA ILE A 301 -15.14 33.54 21.37
C ILE A 301 -13.95 34.51 21.22
N LYS A 302 -13.39 34.58 20.03
CA LYS A 302 -12.22 35.41 19.70
C LYS A 302 -12.48 36.35 18.52
N ARG A 303 -13.53 36.13 17.73
CA ARG A 303 -13.98 37.05 16.67
C ARG A 303 -15.49 37.29 16.82
N ILE A 304 -15.91 38.54 16.99
CA ILE A 304 -17.32 38.86 17.17
C ILE A 304 -17.80 39.67 15.96
N TYR A 305 -18.74 39.12 15.20
CA TYR A 305 -19.37 39.77 14.06
C TYR A 305 -20.77 40.24 14.44
N VAL A 306 -20.99 41.54 14.44
CA VAL A 306 -22.27 42.15 14.88
C VAL A 306 -22.92 42.91 13.74
N HIS A 307 -24.24 42.72 13.57
CA HIS A 307 -24.98 43.37 12.51
C HIS A 307 -24.93 44.91 12.65
N THR A 308 -24.74 45.60 11.54
CA THR A 308 -24.60 47.07 11.48
C THR A 308 -25.72 47.83 12.19
N ASP A 309 -26.97 47.33 12.14
CA ASP A 309 -28.13 47.96 12.78
C ASP A 309 -28.01 48.10 14.31
N ILE A 310 -27.31 47.18 14.97
CA ILE A 310 -27.16 47.17 16.44
C ILE A 310 -25.72 47.43 16.90
N TYR A 311 -24.76 47.52 15.98
CA TYR A 311 -23.33 47.62 16.29
C TYR A 311 -22.98 48.71 17.32
N PRO A 312 -23.44 49.97 17.19
CA PRO A 312 -23.04 51.01 18.16
C PRO A 312 -23.57 50.75 19.58
N GLN A 313 -24.75 50.11 19.69
CA GLN A 313 -25.35 49.78 20.99
C GLN A 313 -24.63 48.58 21.61
N PHE A 314 -24.37 47.56 20.80
CA PHE A 314 -23.65 46.36 21.21
C PHE A 314 -22.23 46.70 21.65
N LEU A 315 -21.50 47.51 20.88
CA LEU A 315 -20.14 47.91 21.23
C LEU A 315 -20.09 48.59 22.61
N ARG A 316 -20.99 49.53 22.88
CA ARG A 316 -21.06 50.20 24.19
C ARG A 316 -21.36 49.22 25.32
N ALA A 317 -22.36 48.35 25.14
CA ALA A 317 -22.74 47.36 26.15
C ALA A 317 -21.61 46.36 26.43
N PHE A 318 -20.98 45.85 25.37
CA PHE A 318 -19.85 44.92 25.45
C PHE A 318 -18.65 45.56 26.16
N SER A 319 -18.23 46.76 25.74
CA SER A 319 -17.12 47.48 26.36
C SER A 319 -17.36 47.76 27.85
N ALA A 320 -18.57 48.17 28.24
CA ALA A 320 -18.91 48.40 29.65
C ALA A 320 -18.75 47.12 30.51
N VAL A 321 -19.12 45.96 29.97
CA VAL A 321 -18.91 44.67 30.67
C VAL A 321 -17.42 44.38 30.75
N VAL A 322 -16.67 44.50 29.65
CA VAL A 322 -15.21 44.24 29.64
C VAL A 322 -14.46 45.11 30.65
N GLU A 323 -14.80 46.40 30.77
CA GLU A 323 -14.18 47.31 31.75
C GLU A 323 -14.47 46.94 33.22
N SER A 324 -15.56 46.20 33.48
CA SER A 324 -15.89 45.76 34.83
C SER A 324 -15.05 44.55 35.29
N PHE A 325 -14.43 43.81 34.36
CA PHE A 325 -13.59 42.65 34.64
C PHE A 325 -12.15 43.06 34.93
N LYS A 326 -11.85 43.32 36.21
CA LYS A 326 -10.50 43.71 36.65
C LYS A 326 -9.63 42.48 36.94
N PRO A 327 -8.42 42.40 36.36
CA PRO A 327 -7.42 41.39 36.75
C PRO A 327 -6.98 41.56 38.20
N GLY A 328 -6.79 40.45 38.90
CA GLY A 328 -6.31 40.42 40.28
C GLY A 328 -5.69 39.08 40.64
N ASP A 329 -4.95 39.05 41.75
CA ASP A 329 -4.39 37.81 42.29
C ASP A 329 -5.48 36.76 42.53
N GLY A 330 -5.20 35.50 42.22
CA GLY A 330 -6.20 34.44 42.27
C GLY A 330 -6.72 34.10 43.67
N PHE A 331 -6.02 34.52 44.74
CA PHE A 331 -6.48 34.43 46.13
C PHE A 331 -7.20 35.69 46.61
N ALA A 332 -7.21 36.77 45.82
CA ALA A 332 -7.93 37.98 46.19
C ALA A 332 -9.45 37.76 46.10
N GLU A 333 -10.16 38.23 47.14
CA GLU A 333 -11.62 38.18 47.17
C GLU A 333 -12.22 39.00 46.01
N GLY A 334 -13.19 38.42 45.30
CA GLY A 334 -13.85 39.07 44.18
C GLY A 334 -13.03 39.14 42.88
N ALA A 335 -11.85 38.52 42.79
CA ALA A 335 -11.09 38.45 41.55
C ALA A 335 -11.87 37.70 40.46
N LEU A 336 -12.15 38.39 39.34
CA LEU A 336 -12.85 37.81 38.19
C LEU A 336 -11.89 37.30 37.11
N LEU A 337 -10.72 37.94 36.97
CA LEU A 337 -9.67 37.54 36.04
C LEU A 337 -8.34 37.36 36.77
N GLY A 338 -7.62 36.28 36.43
CA GLY A 338 -6.24 36.04 36.88
C GLY A 338 -5.22 36.59 35.88
N PRO A 339 -3.91 36.35 36.10
CA PRO A 339 -2.86 36.68 35.15
C PRO A 339 -2.88 35.71 33.94
N LEU A 340 -2.10 36.05 32.91
CA LEU A 340 -1.68 35.07 31.91
C LEU A 340 -0.71 34.07 32.55
N GLN A 341 -0.73 32.81 32.13
CA GLN A 341 -0.12 31.74 32.92
C GLN A 341 1.42 31.74 32.89
N ASN A 342 2.04 32.20 31.81
CA ASN A 342 3.50 32.22 31.67
C ASN A 342 3.99 33.45 30.91
N GLU A 343 5.28 33.74 31.07
CA GLU A 343 5.94 34.91 30.48
C GLU A 343 5.87 34.92 28.94
N THR A 344 5.95 33.75 28.30
CA THR A 344 5.90 33.65 26.83
C THR A 344 4.53 34.08 26.31
N GLN A 345 3.46 33.60 26.93
CA GLN A 345 2.10 34.01 26.59
C GLN A 345 1.85 35.48 26.93
N PHE A 346 2.39 35.97 28.06
CA PHE A 346 2.31 37.38 28.43
C PHE A 346 2.94 38.30 27.37
N LYS A 347 4.17 38.00 26.93
CA LYS A 347 4.87 38.72 25.86
C LYS A 347 4.10 38.68 24.54
N LYS A 348 3.58 37.51 24.15
CA LYS A 348 2.76 37.36 22.94
C LYS A 348 1.59 38.35 22.92
N ILE A 349 0.87 38.51 24.03
CA ILE A 349 -0.25 39.44 24.08
C ILE A 349 0.23 40.90 24.09
N GLN A 350 1.33 41.22 24.77
CA GLN A 350 1.94 42.55 24.72
C GLN A 350 2.35 42.95 23.29
N ASP A 351 2.92 42.01 22.53
CA ASP A 351 3.29 42.21 21.14
C ASP A 351 2.05 42.46 20.26
N MET A 352 0.99 41.65 20.41
CA MET A 352 -0.27 41.86 19.69
C MET A 352 -0.90 43.23 19.99
N VAL A 353 -0.89 43.68 21.25
CA VAL A 353 -1.38 45.01 21.63
C VAL A 353 -0.51 46.11 21.00
N SER A 354 0.81 45.89 20.89
CA SER A 354 1.74 46.84 20.26
C SER A 354 1.53 46.92 18.74
N GLU A 355 1.24 45.80 18.08
CA GLU A 355 0.88 45.75 16.67
C GLU A 355 -0.42 46.51 16.38
N VAL A 356 -1.46 46.34 17.21
CA VAL A 356 -2.74 47.07 17.09
C VAL A 356 -2.51 48.58 17.15
N ARG A 357 -1.63 49.06 18.04
CA ARG A 357 -1.27 50.48 18.13
C ARG A 357 -0.49 50.95 16.91
N SER A 358 0.50 50.18 16.49
CA SER A 358 1.38 50.52 15.37
C SER A 358 0.60 50.62 14.05
N ALA A 359 -0.47 49.83 13.92
CA ALA A 359 -1.41 49.87 12.81
C ALA A 359 -2.50 50.96 12.95
N ASN A 360 -2.48 51.78 14.00
CA ASN A 360 -3.49 52.80 14.31
C ASN A 360 -4.93 52.26 14.37
N LEU A 361 -5.10 51.01 14.81
CA LEU A 361 -6.41 50.41 15.01
C LEU A 361 -7.05 50.99 16.28
N LYS A 362 -8.38 51.19 16.23
CA LYS A 362 -9.11 51.86 17.31
C LYS A 362 -9.30 50.92 18.50
N ILE A 363 -8.77 51.32 19.66
CA ILE A 363 -8.99 50.63 20.94
C ILE A 363 -10.06 51.39 21.72
N VAL A 364 -11.06 50.69 22.22
CA VAL A 364 -12.25 51.27 22.87
C VAL A 364 -12.42 50.87 24.33
N SER A 365 -11.67 49.88 24.81
CA SER A 365 -11.58 49.50 26.22
C SER A 365 -10.19 48.91 26.50
N GLY A 366 -9.70 49.13 27.72
CA GLY A 366 -8.40 48.68 28.21
C GLY A 366 -7.36 49.81 28.30
N ASN A 367 -6.66 49.92 29.43
CA ASN A 367 -5.56 50.88 29.57
C ASN A 367 -4.29 50.32 28.92
N THR A 368 -3.89 50.92 27.81
CA THR A 368 -2.70 50.59 27.04
C THR A 368 -1.39 51.12 27.65
N SER A 369 -1.47 52.00 28.64
CA SER A 369 -0.36 52.85 29.08
C SER A 369 0.52 52.22 30.16
N SER A 370 0.03 51.17 30.86
CA SER A 370 0.81 50.36 31.80
C SER A 370 0.43 48.89 31.63
N ALA A 371 1.24 48.12 30.91
CA ALA A 371 0.95 46.74 30.54
C ALA A 371 1.04 45.74 31.71
N THR A 372 1.22 46.21 32.94
CA THR A 372 1.31 45.39 34.16
C THR A 372 0.46 46.01 35.26
N ILE A 373 -0.46 45.20 35.81
CA ILE A 373 -1.15 45.50 37.07
C ILE A 373 -0.45 44.68 38.15
N GLY A 374 0.36 45.31 39.00
CA GLY A 374 1.11 44.60 40.04
C GLY A 374 2.35 43.88 39.52
N LYS A 375 2.78 42.81 40.22
CA LYS A 375 4.05 42.10 39.95
C LYS A 375 3.93 40.96 38.92
N GLY A 376 2.77 40.30 38.83
CA GLY A 376 2.54 39.14 37.97
C GLY A 376 2.27 39.47 36.51
N TYR A 377 1.96 38.44 35.72
CA TYR A 377 1.65 38.52 34.27
C TYR A 377 0.23 39.03 33.98
N PHE A 378 -0.15 40.15 34.60
CA PHE A 378 -1.50 40.71 34.48
C PHE A 378 -1.62 41.65 33.29
N ILE A 379 -2.66 41.45 32.48
CA ILE A 379 -3.00 42.35 31.39
C ILE A 379 -4.48 42.74 31.47
N ALA A 380 -4.77 44.03 31.30
CA ALA A 380 -6.15 44.50 31.20
C ALA A 380 -6.76 44.02 29.87
N PRO A 381 -8.03 43.59 29.86
CA PRO A 381 -8.71 43.25 28.62
C PRO A 381 -8.75 44.41 27.62
N VAL A 382 -8.47 44.11 26.34
CA VAL A 382 -8.41 45.09 25.25
C VAL A 382 -9.52 44.79 24.25
N VAL A 383 -10.27 45.81 23.86
CA VAL A 383 -11.30 45.72 22.81
C VAL A 383 -10.86 46.54 21.60
N VAL A 384 -10.83 45.91 20.42
CA VAL A 384 -10.46 46.53 19.15
C VAL A 384 -11.72 46.73 18.29
N ASP A 385 -12.02 47.98 17.95
CA ASP A 385 -13.23 48.40 17.26
C ASP A 385 -13.06 48.32 15.73
N ASN A 386 -13.80 47.41 15.11
CA ASN A 386 -13.91 47.18 13.67
C ASN A 386 -12.57 47.17 12.92
N PRO A 387 -11.59 46.34 13.34
CA PRO A 387 -10.35 46.19 12.59
C PRO A 387 -10.59 45.53 11.21
N PRO A 388 -9.68 45.71 10.24
CA PRO A 388 -9.70 44.94 8.99
C PRO A 388 -9.69 43.42 9.24
N ASP A 389 -10.35 42.65 8.36
CA ASP A 389 -10.43 41.18 8.51
C ASP A 389 -9.06 40.48 8.46
N ASP A 390 -8.08 41.07 7.77
CA ASP A 390 -6.71 40.55 7.68
C ASP A 390 -5.81 40.99 8.85
N ALA A 391 -6.33 41.81 9.78
CA ALA A 391 -5.56 42.28 10.92
C ALA A 391 -5.10 41.09 11.79
N PRO A 392 -3.87 41.11 12.33
CA PRO A 392 -3.35 39.97 13.09
C PRO A 392 -4.14 39.61 14.37
N VAL A 393 -4.90 40.57 14.92
CA VAL A 393 -5.83 40.35 16.06
C VAL A 393 -7.09 39.58 15.65
N VAL A 394 -7.45 39.59 14.37
CA VAL A 394 -8.55 38.83 13.79
C VAL A 394 -8.06 37.46 13.32
N THR A 395 -6.92 37.38 12.64
CA THR A 395 -6.50 36.15 11.95
C THR A 395 -5.75 35.15 12.83
N ARG A 396 -5.06 35.60 13.89
CA ARG A 396 -4.27 34.72 14.79
C ARG A 396 -5.02 34.47 16.10
N GLU A 397 -4.95 33.24 16.62
CA GLU A 397 -5.44 32.94 17.96
C GLU A 397 -4.62 33.70 19.02
N PRO A 398 -5.24 34.63 19.79
CA PRO A 398 -4.51 35.37 20.81
C PRO A 398 -4.18 34.48 22.00
N PHE A 399 -5.19 33.76 22.51
CA PHE A 399 -5.15 33.01 23.77
C PHE A 399 -4.90 33.91 24.99
N GLY A 400 -5.49 35.10 24.96
CA GLY A 400 -5.41 36.15 25.96
C GLY A 400 -6.43 37.25 25.66
N PRO A 401 -6.64 38.22 26.57
CA PRO A 401 -7.84 39.05 26.56
C PRO A 401 -7.70 40.26 25.62
N ILE A 402 -7.55 40.00 24.33
CA ILE A 402 -7.60 41.00 23.25
C ILE A 402 -8.66 40.56 22.24
N ILE A 403 -9.74 41.34 22.12
CA ILE A 403 -10.96 40.93 21.41
C ILE A 403 -11.32 41.94 20.31
N PRO A 404 -11.34 41.52 19.03
CA PRO A 404 -11.89 42.31 17.93
C PRO A 404 -13.42 42.18 17.83
N LEU A 405 -14.10 43.31 17.63
CA LEU A 405 -15.49 43.37 17.18
C LEU A 405 -15.52 43.86 15.75
N LEU A 406 -16.25 43.17 14.88
CA LEU A 406 -16.37 43.47 13.45
C LEU A 406 -17.84 43.69 13.08
N THR A 407 -18.06 44.53 12.09
CA THR A 407 -19.40 44.78 11.53
C THR A 407 -19.73 43.82 10.38
N TRP A 408 -21.02 43.58 10.17
CA TRP A 408 -21.54 42.95 8.95
C TRP A 408 -22.97 43.43 8.62
N SER A 409 -23.39 43.30 7.36
CA SER A 409 -24.72 43.70 6.89
C SER A 409 -25.35 42.70 5.91
N TYR A 410 -24.54 41.83 5.30
CA TYR A 410 -24.98 40.79 4.39
C TYR A 410 -24.65 39.42 4.96
N GLU A 411 -25.66 38.55 5.09
CA GLU A 411 -25.54 37.26 5.79
C GLU A 411 -24.54 36.31 5.12
N GLU A 412 -24.53 36.24 3.79
CA GLU A 412 -23.59 35.36 3.07
C GLU A 412 -22.13 35.79 3.29
N ASP A 413 -21.88 37.10 3.33
CA ASP A 413 -20.55 37.66 3.61
C ASP A 413 -20.06 37.28 5.01
N VAL A 414 -20.90 37.45 6.05
CA VAL A 414 -20.47 37.13 7.42
C VAL A 414 -20.23 35.64 7.62
N ILE A 415 -21.00 34.77 6.96
CA ILE A 415 -20.76 33.31 7.00
C ILE A 415 -19.42 33.00 6.35
N GLN A 416 -19.12 33.61 5.19
CA GLN A 416 -17.83 33.43 4.52
C GLN A 416 -16.67 33.91 5.39
N ARG A 417 -16.77 35.10 5.99
CA ARG A 417 -15.74 35.68 6.88
C ARG A 417 -15.57 34.89 8.17
N ALA A 418 -16.64 34.37 8.75
CA ALA A 418 -16.55 33.48 9.91
C ALA A 418 -15.78 32.19 9.58
N ASN A 419 -16.01 31.63 8.39
CA ASN A 419 -15.34 30.44 7.88
C ASN A 419 -13.93 30.70 7.32
N ASP A 420 -13.56 31.95 7.01
CA ASP A 420 -12.23 32.33 6.53
C ASP A 420 -11.18 32.30 7.66
N SER A 421 -10.93 31.09 8.16
CA SER A 421 -9.93 30.75 9.14
C SER A 421 -9.43 29.34 8.88
N LYS A 422 -8.13 29.12 9.14
CA LYS A 422 -7.54 27.78 9.15
C LYS A 422 -8.02 26.95 10.33
N LEU A 423 -8.50 27.61 11.39
CA LEU A 423 -9.01 27.00 12.61
C LEU A 423 -10.53 26.86 12.53
N GLY A 424 -11.07 25.84 13.19
CA GLY A 424 -12.49 25.50 13.17
C GLY A 424 -12.88 24.69 14.41
N LEU A 425 -12.60 25.22 15.60
CA LEU A 425 -12.90 24.51 16.84
C LEU A 425 -14.36 24.73 17.28
N GLY A 426 -14.71 25.96 17.63
CA GLY A 426 -16.06 26.36 17.97
C GLY A 426 -16.57 27.56 17.17
N ALA A 427 -17.89 27.74 17.14
CA ALA A 427 -18.55 28.94 16.64
C ALA A 427 -19.93 29.13 17.30
N SER A 428 -20.50 30.32 17.25
CA SER A 428 -21.90 30.50 17.66
C SER A 428 -22.68 31.52 16.85
N VAL A 429 -24.00 31.35 16.86
CA VAL A 429 -24.99 32.24 16.25
C VAL A 429 -25.92 32.76 17.32
N TRP A 430 -26.14 34.07 17.38
CA TRP A 430 -26.98 34.74 18.36
C TRP A 430 -28.13 35.45 17.65
N THR A 431 -29.36 34.98 17.88
CA THR A 431 -30.61 35.45 17.24
C THR A 431 -31.83 34.98 18.02
N GLN A 432 -32.92 35.74 18.02
CA GLN A 432 -34.20 35.25 18.58
C GLN A 432 -34.87 34.23 17.67
N ASN A 433 -34.57 34.23 16.37
CA ASN A 433 -35.08 33.26 15.40
C ASN A 433 -34.24 31.97 15.37
N LEU A 434 -34.59 31.00 16.20
CA LEU A 434 -33.85 29.73 16.32
C LEU A 434 -33.77 28.92 15.02
N ASP A 435 -34.83 28.94 14.19
CA ASP A 435 -34.82 28.23 12.90
C ASP A 435 -33.83 28.85 11.92
N HIS A 436 -33.75 30.18 11.92
CA HIS A 436 -32.77 30.91 11.14
C HIS A 436 -31.36 30.69 11.68
N GLY A 437 -31.17 30.81 13.00
CA GLY A 437 -29.91 30.51 13.67
C GLY A 437 -29.40 29.10 13.35
N ALA A 438 -30.28 28.10 13.31
CA ALA A 438 -29.94 26.73 12.94
C ALA A 438 -29.53 26.58 11.47
N LYS A 439 -30.12 27.36 10.55
CA LYS A 439 -29.71 27.37 9.13
C LYS A 439 -28.31 27.97 8.97
N VAL A 440 -28.00 29.06 9.67
CA VAL A 440 -26.66 29.66 9.67
C VAL A 440 -25.65 28.73 10.34
N ALA A 441 -25.98 28.17 11.50
CA ALA A 441 -25.11 27.27 12.26
C ALA A 441 -24.63 26.06 11.43
N ARG A 442 -25.50 25.45 10.61
CA ARG A 442 -25.13 24.33 9.72
C ARG A 442 -24.13 24.68 8.62
N ARG A 443 -23.91 25.98 8.38
CA ARG A 443 -23.00 26.49 7.36
C ARG A 443 -21.66 26.95 7.94
N LEU A 444 -21.51 26.93 9.26
CA LEU A 444 -20.27 27.26 9.93
C LEU A 444 -19.36 26.03 9.99
N GLU A 445 -18.11 26.21 9.59
CA GLU A 445 -17.10 25.16 9.50
C GLU A 445 -16.33 25.06 10.83
N ALA A 446 -17.01 24.60 11.87
CA ALA A 446 -16.44 24.35 13.19
C ALA A 446 -16.88 22.99 13.78
N GLY A 447 -16.09 22.43 14.69
CA GLY A 447 -16.38 21.14 15.32
C GLY A 447 -17.54 21.19 16.33
N SER A 448 -17.83 22.36 16.89
CA SER A 448 -19.01 22.63 17.72
C SER A 448 -19.63 23.98 17.35
N VAL A 449 -20.95 24.03 17.16
CA VAL A 449 -21.67 25.27 16.87
C VAL A 449 -22.84 25.43 17.82
N TRP A 450 -22.86 26.56 18.53
CA TRP A 450 -23.93 26.88 19.49
C TRP A 450 -24.88 27.94 18.96
N ILE A 451 -26.14 27.90 19.43
CA ILE A 451 -27.15 28.92 19.15
C ILE A 451 -27.54 29.57 20.48
N ASN A 452 -27.38 30.89 20.59
CA ASN A 452 -27.61 31.68 21.81
C ASN A 452 -26.84 31.19 23.05
N ASN A 453 -25.71 30.53 22.83
CA ASN A 453 -24.82 30.01 23.85
C ASN A 453 -23.41 29.89 23.23
N HIS A 454 -22.41 29.55 24.04
CA HIS A 454 -21.06 29.22 23.59
C HIS A 454 -20.33 28.49 24.71
N MET A 455 -19.39 27.59 24.38
CA MET A 455 -18.63 26.78 25.35
C MET A 455 -19.43 25.82 26.25
N ASP A 456 -20.75 25.73 26.09
CA ASP A 456 -21.58 24.79 26.83
C ASP A 456 -21.41 23.38 26.25
N LEU A 457 -20.47 22.64 26.84
CA LEU A 457 -20.16 21.26 26.49
C LEU A 457 -20.72 20.32 27.56
N GLY A 458 -21.81 19.63 27.24
CA GLY A 458 -22.32 18.56 28.09
C GLY A 458 -21.30 17.44 28.27
N SER A 459 -21.16 16.89 29.48
CA SER A 459 -20.16 15.84 29.80
C SER A 459 -20.31 14.55 28.98
N SER A 460 -21.47 14.33 28.37
CA SER A 460 -21.76 13.19 27.48
C SER A 460 -21.68 13.52 25.99
N ALA A 461 -21.47 14.80 25.63
CA ALA A 461 -21.37 15.24 24.24
C ALA A 461 -19.96 14.97 23.68
N PRO A 462 -19.85 14.61 22.39
CA PRO A 462 -18.58 14.54 21.71
C PRO A 462 -18.02 15.95 21.51
N PHE A 463 -16.70 16.07 21.62
CA PHE A 463 -15.96 17.30 21.45
C PHE A 463 -14.74 17.05 20.55
N GLY A 464 -14.59 17.83 19.48
CA GLY A 464 -13.48 17.70 18.54
C GLY A 464 -13.40 18.91 17.61
N GLY A 465 -12.27 19.07 16.92
CA GLY A 465 -12.04 20.18 16.00
C GLY A 465 -12.37 19.88 14.54
N HIS A 466 -12.53 20.95 13.77
CA HIS A 466 -12.56 20.95 12.31
C HIS A 466 -11.31 21.67 11.76
N LYS A 467 -10.97 21.46 10.48
CA LYS A 467 -9.79 22.05 9.83
C LYS A 467 -8.48 21.81 10.62
N GLU A 468 -7.67 22.84 10.83
CA GLU A 468 -6.41 22.75 11.59
C GLU A 468 -6.61 22.79 13.12
N SER A 469 -7.85 22.81 13.63
CA SER A 469 -8.13 22.65 15.07
C SER A 469 -8.00 21.21 15.56
N GLY A 470 -7.56 20.30 14.67
CA GLY A 470 -7.20 18.93 15.00
C GLY A 470 -8.23 17.91 14.54
N PHE A 471 -8.04 16.67 14.98
CA PHE A 471 -8.88 15.54 14.58
C PHE A 471 -8.88 14.44 15.66
N GLY A 472 -9.92 13.61 15.61
CA GLY A 472 -10.29 12.76 16.74
C GLY A 472 -11.31 13.46 17.63
N VAL A 473 -11.87 12.71 18.58
CA VAL A 473 -12.97 13.17 19.43
C VAL A 473 -12.65 12.83 20.87
N GLU A 474 -13.01 13.74 21.77
CA GLU A 474 -13.02 13.58 23.22
C GLU A 474 -14.47 13.66 23.74
N GLY A 475 -14.70 13.23 24.98
CA GLY A 475 -16.02 13.31 25.59
C GLY A 475 -17.04 12.32 25.02
N GLY A 476 -18.06 12.03 25.82
CA GLY A 476 -19.14 11.13 25.44
C GLY A 476 -18.69 9.72 25.03
N LEU A 477 -19.60 9.00 24.37
CA LEU A 477 -19.30 7.66 23.86
C LEU A 477 -18.21 7.71 22.78
N ALA A 478 -18.26 8.70 21.87
CA ALA A 478 -17.30 8.82 20.77
C ALA A 478 -15.85 8.96 21.28
N GLY A 479 -15.62 9.72 22.36
CA GLY A 479 -14.31 9.83 23.00
C GLY A 479 -13.81 8.51 23.57
N ILE A 480 -14.68 7.73 24.23
CA ILE A 480 -14.30 6.39 24.72
C ILE A 480 -14.02 5.44 23.54
N LEU A 481 -14.82 5.48 22.47
CA LEU A 481 -14.60 4.66 21.29
C LEU A 481 -13.27 5.02 20.59
N ALA A 482 -12.85 6.29 20.62
CA ALA A 482 -11.54 6.70 20.12
C ALA A 482 -10.36 6.05 20.88
N GLU A 483 -10.59 5.56 22.10
CA GLU A 483 -9.63 4.80 22.92
C GLU A 483 -9.71 3.28 22.71
N THR A 484 -10.47 2.83 21.71
CA THR A 484 -10.65 1.42 21.39
C THR A 484 -10.23 1.11 19.96
N ALA A 485 -9.71 -0.09 19.73
CA ALA A 485 -9.78 -0.70 18.43
C ALA A 485 -11.20 -1.25 18.26
N GLY A 486 -11.91 -0.82 17.21
CA GLY A 486 -13.07 -1.56 16.75
C GLY A 486 -12.62 -2.99 16.45
N ARG A 487 -13.03 -3.93 17.28
CA ARG A 487 -12.94 -5.37 17.01
C ARG A 487 -14.35 -5.87 16.82
N GLY A 488 -14.89 -5.51 15.66
CA GLY A 488 -16.13 -6.08 15.20
C GLY A 488 -15.93 -7.53 14.80
N GLY A 489 -16.13 -8.49 15.71
CA GLY A 489 -16.16 -9.90 15.37
C GLY A 489 -16.15 -10.82 16.58
N GLY A 490 -16.94 -11.90 16.51
CA GLY A 490 -16.77 -13.04 17.41
C GLY A 490 -15.33 -13.53 17.38
N MET A 491 -14.80 -13.97 18.52
CA MET A 491 -13.45 -14.52 18.61
C MET A 491 -13.44 -15.88 17.94
N VAL A 492 -12.86 -15.93 16.73
CA VAL A 492 -12.65 -17.17 16.00
C VAL A 492 -11.27 -17.73 16.36
N PHE A 493 -11.23 -18.94 16.91
CA PHE A 493 -9.96 -19.64 17.12
C PHE A 493 -9.57 -20.33 15.81
N GLN A 494 -8.50 -19.88 15.18
CA GLN A 494 -7.99 -20.57 13.99
C GLN A 494 -7.17 -21.79 14.42
N LEU A 495 -7.72 -22.97 14.20
CA LEU A 495 -7.07 -24.24 14.47
C LEU A 495 -6.40 -24.76 13.19
N TYR A 496 -5.07 -24.79 13.21
CA TYR A 496 -4.32 -25.67 12.31
C TYR A 496 -4.16 -27.01 13.01
N VAL A 497 -4.80 -28.06 12.50
CA VAL A 497 -4.84 -29.36 13.19
C VAL A 497 -3.43 -29.92 13.31
N PRO A 498 -2.88 -30.13 14.52
CA PRO A 498 -1.55 -30.71 14.70
C PRO A 498 -1.49 -32.16 14.22
N LYS A 499 -0.30 -32.65 13.83
CA LYS A 499 -0.10 -34.06 13.43
C LYS A 499 -0.57 -35.07 14.48
N VAL A 500 -0.37 -34.74 15.75
CA VAL A 500 -0.84 -35.56 16.88
C VAL A 500 -2.22 -35.06 17.29
N LYS A 501 -3.26 -35.88 17.04
CA LYS A 501 -4.67 -35.51 17.31
C LYS A 501 -4.90 -35.06 18.76
N LYS A 502 -4.22 -35.68 19.74
CA LYS A 502 -4.29 -35.33 21.17
C LYS A 502 -3.90 -33.87 21.48
N ASP A 503 -2.97 -33.31 20.71
CA ASP A 503 -2.55 -31.92 20.88
C ASP A 503 -3.64 -30.97 20.33
N ALA A 504 -4.34 -31.39 19.28
CA ALA A 504 -5.54 -30.69 18.80
C ALA A 504 -6.65 -30.68 19.86
N GLU A 505 -6.87 -31.79 20.57
CA GLU A 505 -7.89 -31.87 21.64
C GLU A 505 -7.61 -30.85 22.75
N GLY A 506 -6.36 -30.76 23.20
CA GLY A 506 -5.93 -29.78 24.18
C GLY A 506 -6.18 -28.34 23.72
N LEU A 507 -5.86 -28.03 22.46
CA LEU A 507 -6.08 -26.70 21.87
C LEU A 507 -7.57 -26.37 21.72
N ILE A 508 -8.39 -27.32 21.26
CA ILE A 508 -9.84 -27.14 21.09
C ILE A 508 -10.51 -26.90 22.44
N LEU A 509 -10.19 -27.72 23.45
CA LEU A 509 -10.74 -27.56 24.80
C LEU A 509 -10.26 -26.26 25.44
N LYS A 510 -9.00 -25.86 25.20
CA LYS A 510 -8.48 -24.59 25.72
C LYS A 510 -9.13 -23.39 25.05
N ALA A 511 -9.32 -23.41 23.73
CA ALA A 511 -10.06 -22.38 23.01
C ALA A 511 -11.50 -22.29 23.51
N LYS A 512 -12.12 -23.43 23.84
CA LYS A 512 -13.48 -23.47 24.38
C LYS A 512 -13.57 -22.84 25.76
N GLU A 513 -12.61 -23.16 26.64
CA GLU A 513 -12.45 -22.60 27.99
C GLU A 513 -12.18 -21.09 27.95
N LEU A 514 -11.35 -20.63 27.00
CA LEU A 514 -11.02 -19.22 26.78
C LEU A 514 -12.16 -18.40 26.17
N GLY A 515 -13.32 -19.02 25.90
CA GLY A 515 -14.52 -18.32 25.45
C GLY A 515 -14.50 -17.90 23.99
N PHE A 516 -13.77 -18.60 23.11
CA PHE A 516 -13.88 -18.37 21.67
C PHE A 516 -15.28 -18.77 21.16
N ASP A 517 -15.83 -17.96 20.25
CA ASP A 517 -17.20 -18.05 19.75
C ASP A 517 -17.32 -19.04 18.60
N ALA A 518 -16.28 -19.18 17.77
CA ALA A 518 -16.24 -20.12 16.67
C ALA A 518 -14.85 -20.75 16.49
N LEU A 519 -14.80 -21.92 15.88
CA LEU A 519 -13.57 -22.64 15.57
C LEU A 519 -13.33 -22.64 14.07
N ALA A 520 -12.34 -21.90 13.57
CA ALA A 520 -11.92 -21.96 12.17
C ALA A 520 -10.89 -23.07 11.96
N VAL A 521 -11.35 -24.24 11.55
CA VAL A 521 -10.50 -25.36 11.18
C VAL A 521 -9.86 -25.05 9.83
N THR A 522 -8.54 -24.87 9.83
CA THR A 522 -7.78 -24.60 8.61
C THR A 522 -7.33 -25.92 8.00
N VAL A 523 -7.94 -26.25 6.86
CA VAL A 523 -7.56 -27.39 6.04
C VAL A 523 -6.49 -26.94 5.06
N ASP A 524 -5.26 -26.88 5.55
CA ASP A 524 -4.10 -26.76 4.69
C ASP A 524 -3.84 -28.13 4.05
N ALA A 525 -4.25 -28.29 2.80
CA ALA A 525 -3.61 -29.29 1.95
C ALA A 525 -2.28 -28.67 1.46
N PRO A 526 -1.11 -29.12 1.96
CA PRO A 526 0.15 -28.78 1.32
C PRO A 526 0.17 -29.49 -0.03
N VAL A 527 -0.05 -28.73 -1.10
CA VAL A 527 0.55 -29.11 -2.38
C VAL A 527 2.04 -28.77 -2.24
N ILE A 528 2.92 -29.74 -2.47
CA ILE A 528 4.37 -29.58 -2.35
C ILE A 528 4.82 -28.39 -3.21
N GLY A 529 5.44 -27.39 -2.60
CA GLY A 529 5.74 -26.11 -3.25
C GLY A 529 6.48 -25.10 -2.36
N LYS A 530 6.75 -23.92 -2.93
CA LYS A 530 7.69 -22.84 -2.52
C LYS A 530 7.69 -22.48 -1.03
N ARG A 531 6.60 -22.71 -0.30
CA ARG A 531 6.56 -22.54 1.17
C ARG A 531 7.48 -23.51 1.92
N ASP A 532 7.64 -24.74 1.44
CA ASP A 532 8.66 -25.67 1.97
C ASP A 532 10.08 -25.17 1.70
N VAL A 533 10.28 -24.33 0.68
CA VAL A 533 11.58 -23.72 0.35
C VAL A 533 11.79 -22.46 1.20
N ASP A 534 10.76 -21.66 1.40
CA ASP A 534 10.79 -20.46 2.25
C ASP A 534 10.98 -20.81 3.74
N ASP A 535 10.32 -21.87 4.24
CA ASP A 535 10.51 -22.35 5.62
C ASP A 535 11.91 -22.99 5.80
N ARG A 536 12.46 -23.64 4.77
CA ARG A 536 13.86 -24.11 4.75
C ARG A 536 14.85 -22.94 4.73
N PHE A 537 14.57 -21.90 3.97
CA PHE A 537 15.43 -20.72 3.86
C PHE A 537 15.40 -19.89 5.15
N LYS A 538 14.24 -19.80 5.80
CA LYS A 538 14.09 -19.15 7.10
C LYS A 538 14.80 -19.91 8.21
N ALA A 539 14.69 -21.24 8.22
CA ALA A 539 15.46 -22.07 9.15
C ALA A 539 16.98 -21.95 8.93
N LEU A 540 17.41 -21.79 7.67
CA LEU A 540 18.81 -21.55 7.33
C LEU A 540 19.29 -20.18 7.84
N LEU A 541 18.49 -19.13 7.65
CA LEU A 541 18.77 -17.78 8.14
C LEU A 541 18.78 -17.70 9.67
N ASP A 542 17.86 -18.38 10.35
CA ASP A 542 17.81 -18.44 11.82
C ASP A 542 19.01 -19.20 12.40
N TYR A 543 19.48 -20.24 11.69
CA TYR A 543 20.71 -20.98 12.01
C TYR A 543 21.97 -20.13 11.79
N GLU A 544 22.07 -19.43 10.65
CA GLU A 544 23.19 -18.53 10.34
C GLU A 544 23.23 -17.29 11.25
N ALA A 545 22.07 -16.84 11.75
CA ALA A 545 21.95 -15.74 12.70
C ALA A 545 22.20 -16.13 14.17
N GLY A 546 22.51 -17.39 14.46
CA GLY A 546 22.81 -17.86 15.82
C GLY A 546 21.62 -17.91 16.77
N VAL A 547 20.39 -17.98 16.24
CA VAL A 547 19.16 -18.08 17.04
C VAL A 547 19.04 -19.50 17.57
N VAL A 548 19.62 -19.77 18.74
CA VAL A 548 19.45 -21.05 19.45
C VAL A 548 18.08 -21.06 20.15
N ALA A 549 17.12 -21.79 19.60
CA ALA A 549 15.91 -22.14 20.31
C ALA A 549 16.25 -23.16 21.42
N GLN A 550 15.87 -22.87 22.67
CA GLN A 550 16.04 -23.79 23.79
C GLN A 550 15.18 -25.05 23.63
N ASP A 551 15.89 -26.18 23.53
CA ASP A 551 15.59 -27.59 23.73
C ASP A 551 14.14 -28.14 23.72
N SER A 552 13.93 -29.14 22.86
CA SER A 552 13.47 -30.46 23.33
C SER A 552 14.29 -31.57 22.68
N VAL A 553 14.80 -32.46 23.53
CA VAL A 553 15.90 -33.43 23.33
C VAL A 553 15.49 -34.65 22.47
N THR A 554 16.41 -35.15 21.63
CA THR A 554 16.97 -36.55 21.59
C THR A 554 17.20 -37.11 20.18
N HIS A 555 18.47 -37.13 19.76
CA HIS A 555 19.28 -38.29 19.32
C HIS A 555 20.34 -37.84 18.30
N PRO A 556 21.59 -38.33 18.41
CA PRO A 556 22.61 -38.03 17.39
C PRO A 556 22.30 -38.86 16.12
N PRO A 557 22.28 -38.25 14.92
CA PRO A 557 22.10 -38.99 13.68
C PRO A 557 23.36 -39.78 13.31
N PHE A 558 23.19 -40.91 12.64
CA PHE A 558 24.28 -41.70 12.08
C PHE A 558 25.02 -40.93 10.97
N PRO A 559 26.28 -41.26 10.66
CA PRO A 559 27.03 -40.59 9.59
C PRO A 559 26.40 -40.91 8.22
N GLY A 560 25.71 -39.94 7.62
CA GLY A 560 25.08 -40.07 6.30
C GLY A 560 23.65 -39.52 6.16
N GLU A 561 23.02 -39.03 7.24
CA GLU A 561 21.71 -38.37 7.17
C GLU A 561 21.82 -36.85 7.36
N GLU A 562 21.17 -36.08 6.48
CA GLU A 562 20.95 -34.64 6.65
C GLU A 562 20.08 -34.38 7.89
N ALA A 563 20.43 -33.33 8.65
CA ALA A 563 19.73 -32.93 9.87
C ALA A 563 18.21 -32.78 9.66
N GLU A 564 17.42 -33.16 10.67
CA GLU A 564 15.97 -32.94 10.69
C GLU A 564 15.67 -31.44 10.53
N THR A 565 15.19 -31.08 9.35
CA THR A 565 14.58 -29.79 9.08
C THR A 565 13.26 -29.69 9.83
N LEU A 566 13.04 -28.59 10.53
CA LEU A 566 11.77 -28.21 11.20
C LEU A 566 10.57 -28.42 10.28
N ARG A 567 9.94 -29.61 10.35
CA ARG A 567 8.71 -29.90 9.62
C ARG A 567 7.55 -29.24 10.35
N GLY A 568 6.75 -28.44 9.63
CA GLY A 568 5.52 -27.85 10.12
C GLY A 568 4.65 -28.85 10.89
N HIS A 569 4.17 -28.43 12.06
CA HIS A 569 3.45 -29.26 13.03
C HIS A 569 2.03 -29.70 12.59
N HIS A 570 1.64 -29.57 11.32
CA HIS A 570 0.25 -29.73 10.85
C HIS A 570 -0.05 -31.11 10.25
N CYS A 571 -1.26 -31.61 10.49
CA CYS A 571 -1.78 -32.92 10.08
C CYS A 571 -2.03 -32.94 8.56
N SER A 572 -1.26 -33.74 7.82
CA SER A 572 -1.46 -33.99 6.38
C SER A 572 -2.54 -35.02 6.06
N SER A 573 -3.18 -35.61 7.09
CA SER A 573 -4.17 -36.68 6.98
C SER A 573 -5.54 -36.25 7.53
N PHE A 574 -5.90 -34.98 7.39
CA PHE A 574 -7.20 -34.48 7.82
C PHE A 574 -8.30 -34.98 6.86
N GLU A 575 -9.28 -35.70 7.38
CA GLU A 575 -10.38 -36.28 6.61
C GLU A 575 -11.73 -35.66 7.00
N TRP A 576 -12.74 -35.77 6.14
CA TRP A 576 -14.11 -35.29 6.45
C TRP A 576 -14.69 -35.94 7.71
N SER A 577 -14.29 -37.17 8.03
CA SER A 577 -14.64 -37.91 9.24
C SER A 577 -14.09 -37.29 10.54
N ASP A 578 -13.11 -36.39 10.46
CA ASP A 578 -12.54 -35.69 11.61
C ASP A 578 -13.40 -34.50 12.08
N ILE A 579 -14.28 -33.96 11.24
CA ILE A 579 -15.16 -32.85 11.60
C ILE A 579 -16.14 -33.24 12.73
N PRO A 580 -16.82 -34.40 12.69
CA PRO A 580 -17.63 -34.89 13.82
C PRO A 580 -16.84 -35.07 15.14
N TRP A 581 -15.57 -35.47 15.07
CA TRP A 581 -14.71 -35.58 16.26
C TRP A 581 -14.42 -34.20 16.86
N ILE A 582 -14.05 -33.22 16.03
CA ILE A 582 -13.87 -31.82 16.45
C ILE A 582 -15.17 -31.26 17.04
N ARG A 583 -16.31 -31.55 16.41
CA ARG A 583 -17.66 -31.18 16.90
C ARG A 583 -17.92 -31.74 18.30
N GLY A 584 -17.56 -32.99 18.57
CA GLY A 584 -17.71 -33.60 19.89
C GLY A 584 -16.94 -32.87 21.00
N LEU A 585 -15.77 -32.30 20.67
CA LEU A 585 -14.95 -31.53 21.61
C LEU A 585 -15.41 -30.07 21.74
N TRP A 586 -15.72 -29.44 20.60
CA TRP A 586 -16.11 -28.04 20.50
C TRP A 586 -17.53 -27.79 21.04
N GLY A 587 -18.46 -28.72 20.81
CA GLY A 587 -19.88 -28.62 21.15
C GLY A 587 -20.69 -27.89 20.08
N ASP A 588 -21.81 -27.28 20.50
CA ASP A 588 -22.79 -26.67 19.59
C ASP A 588 -22.37 -25.29 19.04
N ARG A 589 -21.15 -24.82 19.34
CA ARG A 589 -20.61 -23.55 18.84
C ARG A 589 -20.21 -23.66 17.35
N PRO A 590 -20.26 -22.59 16.56
CA PRO A 590 -19.95 -22.65 15.13
C PRO A 590 -18.56 -23.23 14.79
N ILE A 591 -18.50 -24.11 13.78
CA ILE A 591 -17.28 -24.57 13.11
C ILE A 591 -17.23 -23.94 11.72
N ILE A 592 -16.14 -23.23 11.47
CA ILE A 592 -15.82 -22.63 10.18
C ILE A 592 -14.76 -23.49 9.50
N LEU A 593 -14.99 -23.89 8.25
CA LEU A 593 -13.97 -24.59 7.48
C LEU A 593 -13.26 -23.62 6.54
N LYS A 594 -11.96 -23.40 6.77
CA LYS A 594 -11.13 -22.45 6.00
C LYS A 594 -10.15 -23.20 5.12
N GLY A 595 -10.18 -22.91 3.82
CA GLY A 595 -9.34 -23.59 2.83
C GLY A 595 -10.11 -24.28 1.71
N ILE A 596 -11.42 -24.03 1.59
CA ILE A 596 -12.25 -24.57 0.51
C ILE A 596 -11.78 -24.00 -0.83
N GLN A 597 -11.48 -24.88 -1.78
CA GLN A 597 -10.96 -24.52 -3.10
C GLN A 597 -11.81 -25.07 -4.25
N THR A 598 -12.83 -25.87 -3.97
CA THR A 598 -13.70 -26.46 -4.99
C THR A 598 -15.18 -26.37 -4.58
N TRP A 599 -16.09 -26.48 -5.55
CA TRP A 599 -17.53 -26.49 -5.28
C TRP A 599 -17.98 -27.84 -4.71
N GLU A 600 -17.25 -28.92 -5.02
CA GLU A 600 -17.41 -30.25 -4.44
C GLU A 600 -17.12 -30.25 -2.94
N ASP A 601 -16.02 -29.63 -2.49
CA ASP A 601 -15.70 -29.49 -1.06
C ASP A 601 -16.74 -28.63 -0.34
N ALA A 602 -17.24 -27.58 -1.00
CA ALA A 602 -18.30 -26.73 -0.45
C ALA A 602 -19.62 -27.50 -0.28
N LEU A 603 -19.96 -28.37 -1.24
CA LEU A 603 -21.12 -29.25 -1.14
C LEU A 603 -20.92 -30.32 -0.07
N GLU A 604 -19.74 -30.92 0.02
CA GLU A 604 -19.43 -31.96 1.00
C GLU A 604 -19.48 -31.42 2.43
N ALA A 605 -18.99 -30.19 2.66
CA ALA A 605 -19.06 -29.51 3.96
C ALA A 605 -20.50 -29.43 4.52
N THR A 606 -21.54 -29.37 3.66
CA THR A 606 -22.95 -29.36 4.08
C THR A 606 -23.37 -30.65 4.79
N LYS A 607 -22.66 -31.76 4.58
CA LYS A 607 -22.99 -33.09 5.14
C LYS A 607 -22.33 -33.36 6.48
N TYR A 608 -21.30 -32.60 6.87
CA TYR A 608 -20.45 -32.88 8.03
C TYR A 608 -20.63 -31.90 9.20
N GLY A 609 -21.72 -31.13 9.20
CA GLY A 609 -22.03 -30.21 10.31
C GLY A 609 -21.06 -29.02 10.38
N VAL A 610 -20.64 -28.48 9.23
CA VAL A 610 -19.93 -27.20 9.12
C VAL A 610 -20.96 -26.06 9.08
N ASP A 611 -20.71 -24.98 9.82
CA ASP A 611 -21.66 -23.86 9.96
C ASP A 611 -21.35 -22.68 9.04
N CYS A 612 -20.13 -22.63 8.48
CA CYS A 612 -19.64 -21.57 7.62
C CYS A 612 -18.37 -22.02 6.88
N ILE A 613 -18.16 -21.50 5.67
CA ILE A 613 -16.95 -21.79 4.89
C ILE A 613 -16.20 -20.53 4.48
N TYR A 614 -14.88 -20.63 4.43
CA TYR A 614 -13.98 -19.66 3.81
C TYR A 614 -13.37 -20.25 2.54
N LEU A 615 -13.73 -19.65 1.41
CA LEU A 615 -13.06 -19.88 0.13
C LEU A 615 -11.69 -19.22 0.20
N SER A 616 -10.66 -20.03 0.36
CA SER A 616 -9.32 -19.53 0.70
C SER A 616 -8.26 -20.39 0.05
N ASN A 617 -7.54 -19.80 -0.89
CA ASN A 617 -6.28 -20.33 -1.38
C ASN A 617 -5.07 -19.79 -0.60
N HIS A 618 -5.30 -19.16 0.56
CA HIS A 618 -4.29 -18.43 1.32
C HIS A 618 -3.49 -17.48 0.39
N GLY A 619 -4.18 -16.59 -0.34
CA GLY A 619 -3.68 -15.34 -0.93
C GLY A 619 -2.34 -15.36 -1.67
N GLY A 620 -1.92 -16.52 -2.17
CA GLY A 620 -0.61 -16.72 -2.79
C GLY A 620 -0.46 -18.06 -3.53
N ARG A 621 -1.35 -19.04 -3.28
CA ARG A 621 -1.37 -20.31 -4.03
C ARG A 621 -1.93 -20.19 -5.45
N GLN A 622 -2.21 -18.99 -5.96
CA GLN A 622 -2.49 -18.80 -7.39
C GLN A 622 -1.26 -19.14 -8.26
N PHE A 623 -0.05 -19.03 -7.69
CA PHE A 623 1.20 -19.53 -8.29
C PHE A 623 1.36 -21.06 -8.17
N ASP A 624 0.45 -21.75 -7.48
CA ASP A 624 0.44 -23.20 -7.26
C ASP A 624 -0.84 -23.87 -7.85
N HIS A 625 -1.45 -23.26 -8.88
CA HIS A 625 -2.65 -23.75 -9.60
C HIS A 625 -3.98 -23.77 -8.81
N ALA A 626 -4.03 -23.23 -7.59
CA ALA A 626 -5.29 -23.12 -6.85
C ALA A 626 -6.24 -22.07 -7.49
N PRO A 627 -7.52 -22.39 -7.74
CA PRO A 627 -8.47 -21.44 -8.31
C PRO A 627 -8.63 -20.20 -7.41
N SER A 628 -8.99 -19.06 -8.00
CA SER A 628 -9.30 -17.87 -7.20
C SER A 628 -10.59 -18.09 -6.40
N SER A 629 -10.63 -17.58 -5.18
CA SER A 629 -11.79 -17.73 -4.31
C SER A 629 -13.08 -17.15 -4.92
N VAL A 630 -12.99 -16.08 -5.73
CA VAL A 630 -14.12 -15.52 -6.49
C VAL A 630 -14.61 -16.48 -7.59
N ARG A 631 -13.72 -17.24 -8.21
CA ARG A 631 -14.08 -18.27 -9.20
C ARG A 631 -14.76 -19.46 -8.53
N VAL A 632 -14.24 -19.92 -7.39
CA VAL A 632 -14.89 -20.99 -6.61
C VAL A 632 -16.29 -20.56 -6.18
N LEU A 633 -16.46 -19.30 -5.76
CA LEU A 633 -17.76 -18.74 -5.40
C LEU A 633 -18.76 -18.77 -6.57
N ARG A 634 -18.32 -18.39 -7.77
CA ARG A 634 -19.12 -18.49 -8.99
C ARG A 634 -19.49 -19.94 -9.29
N ASP A 635 -18.54 -20.87 -9.17
CA ASP A 635 -18.78 -22.28 -9.47
C ASP A 635 -19.79 -22.89 -8.49
N ILE A 636 -19.76 -22.50 -7.20
CA ILE A 636 -20.80 -22.85 -6.23
C ILE A 636 -22.16 -22.30 -6.66
N ARG A 637 -22.22 -21.03 -7.08
CA ARG A 637 -23.48 -20.39 -7.54
C ARG A 637 -24.08 -21.08 -8.76
N LEU A 638 -23.25 -21.57 -9.68
CA LEU A 638 -23.70 -22.24 -10.90
C LEU A 638 -24.03 -23.73 -10.70
N ARG A 639 -23.31 -24.43 -9.82
CA ARG A 639 -23.32 -25.90 -9.77
C ARG A 639 -23.98 -26.47 -8.53
N CYS A 640 -23.90 -25.78 -7.40
CA CYS A 640 -24.50 -26.20 -6.14
C CYS A 640 -25.09 -24.99 -5.38
N PRO A 641 -26.07 -24.27 -5.98
CA PRO A 641 -26.66 -23.08 -5.37
C PRO A 641 -27.34 -23.36 -4.01
N GLU A 642 -27.68 -24.62 -3.72
CA GLU A 642 -28.18 -25.07 -2.43
C GLU A 642 -27.19 -24.83 -1.27
N VAL A 643 -25.89 -24.74 -1.53
CA VAL A 643 -24.87 -24.44 -0.51
C VAL A 643 -25.15 -23.08 0.15
N PHE A 644 -25.64 -22.09 -0.61
CA PHE A 644 -26.01 -20.77 -0.07
C PHE A 644 -27.21 -20.80 0.87
N LYS A 645 -28.00 -21.89 0.87
CA LYS A 645 -29.09 -22.11 1.84
C LYS A 645 -28.60 -22.78 3.12
N SER A 646 -27.45 -23.46 3.05
CA SER A 646 -26.89 -24.26 4.14
C SER A 646 -26.09 -23.41 5.12
N PHE A 647 -25.25 -22.48 4.62
CA PHE A 647 -24.46 -21.56 5.44
C PHE A 647 -23.90 -20.38 4.62
N ASP A 648 -23.37 -19.38 5.32
CA ASP A 648 -22.70 -18.24 4.71
C ASP A 648 -21.31 -18.56 4.19
N ILE A 649 -20.94 -17.89 3.09
CA ILE A 649 -19.69 -18.07 2.39
C ILE A 649 -18.87 -16.78 2.47
N TYR A 650 -17.65 -16.91 2.97
CA TYR A 650 -16.67 -15.82 3.03
C TYR A 650 -15.56 -16.08 2.02
N VAL A 651 -15.00 -15.01 1.46
CA VAL A 651 -13.90 -15.07 0.51
C VAL A 651 -12.65 -14.54 1.19
N ASP A 652 -11.55 -15.31 1.24
CA ASP A 652 -10.24 -14.86 1.74
C ASP A 652 -9.17 -15.05 0.65
N GLY A 653 -8.75 -13.95 0.04
CA GLY A 653 -7.81 -13.93 -1.08
C GLY A 653 -8.48 -14.04 -2.47
N GLY A 654 -7.68 -13.87 -3.52
CA GLY A 654 -8.19 -13.88 -4.91
C GLY A 654 -8.87 -12.59 -5.37
N VAL A 655 -8.68 -11.49 -4.64
CA VAL A 655 -9.16 -10.13 -4.95
C VAL A 655 -7.98 -9.31 -5.42
N MET A 656 -8.04 -8.75 -6.63
CA MET A 656 -6.97 -7.90 -7.18
C MET A 656 -7.40 -6.44 -7.33
N ARG A 657 -8.70 -6.19 -7.44
CA ARG A 657 -9.30 -4.86 -7.69
C ARG A 657 -10.58 -4.67 -6.90
N GLY A 658 -11.02 -3.41 -6.75
CA GLY A 658 -12.29 -3.06 -6.11
C GLY A 658 -13.49 -3.71 -6.80
N THR A 659 -13.42 -3.90 -8.12
CA THR A 659 -14.44 -4.62 -8.89
C THR A 659 -14.59 -6.09 -8.47
N ASP A 660 -13.54 -6.75 -8.00
CA ASP A 660 -13.62 -8.16 -7.58
C ASP A 660 -14.34 -8.30 -6.25
N VAL A 661 -14.22 -7.29 -5.38
CA VAL A 661 -15.02 -7.17 -4.15
C VAL A 661 -16.50 -7.04 -4.51
N VAL A 662 -16.84 -6.13 -5.43
CA VAL A 662 -18.22 -5.94 -5.92
C VAL A 662 -18.76 -7.23 -6.54
N LYS A 663 -17.95 -7.93 -7.36
CA LYS A 663 -18.36 -9.20 -7.97
C LYS A 663 -18.63 -10.29 -6.95
N ALA A 664 -17.74 -10.47 -5.98
CA ALA A 664 -17.90 -11.47 -4.93
C ALA A 664 -19.17 -11.23 -4.10
N LEU A 665 -19.48 -9.97 -3.79
CA LEU A 665 -20.71 -9.59 -3.09
C LEU A 665 -21.96 -9.89 -3.95
N CYS A 666 -21.94 -9.54 -5.24
CA CYS A 666 -23.06 -9.85 -6.16
C CYS A 666 -23.26 -11.37 -6.36
N LEU A 667 -22.19 -12.17 -6.32
CA LEU A 667 -22.25 -13.65 -6.32
C LEU A 667 -22.71 -14.24 -4.99
N GLY A 668 -22.92 -13.40 -3.97
CA GLY A 668 -23.48 -13.74 -2.66
C GLY A 668 -22.47 -14.17 -1.61
N ALA A 669 -21.21 -13.73 -1.70
CA ALA A 669 -20.32 -13.76 -0.54
C ALA A 669 -20.85 -12.82 0.55
N ARG A 670 -20.77 -13.25 1.81
CA ARG A 670 -21.13 -12.42 2.96
C ARG A 670 -20.12 -11.31 3.21
N ALA A 671 -18.83 -11.62 3.07
CA ALA A 671 -17.74 -10.66 3.16
C ALA A 671 -16.51 -11.15 2.40
N VAL A 672 -15.61 -10.21 2.12
CA VAL A 672 -14.42 -10.40 1.29
C VAL A 672 -13.20 -9.90 2.06
N GLY A 673 -12.28 -10.81 2.37
CA GLY A 673 -11.01 -10.56 3.01
C GLY A 673 -9.95 -10.11 2.01
N ILE A 674 -9.27 -9.02 2.34
CA ILE A 674 -8.37 -8.28 1.44
C ILE A 674 -6.91 -8.23 1.95
N GLY A 675 -6.61 -8.97 3.03
CA GLY A 675 -5.50 -8.67 3.94
C GLY A 675 -4.07 -8.73 3.39
N ARG A 676 -3.79 -9.52 2.35
CA ARG A 676 -2.39 -9.76 1.93
C ARG A 676 -1.79 -8.64 1.09
N GLY A 677 -2.59 -8.01 0.23
CA GLY A 677 -2.17 -6.81 -0.50
C GLY A 677 -1.76 -5.69 0.44
N PHE A 678 -2.47 -5.53 1.56
CA PHE A 678 -2.13 -4.57 2.60
C PHE A 678 -0.91 -4.98 3.43
N MET A 679 -0.67 -6.28 3.68
CA MET A 679 0.58 -6.72 4.30
C MET A 679 1.79 -6.45 3.39
N TYR A 680 1.67 -6.69 2.07
CA TYR A 680 2.74 -6.37 1.13
C TYR A 680 2.95 -4.86 1.00
N ALA A 681 1.87 -4.08 0.93
CA ALA A 681 1.96 -2.62 0.94
C ALA A 681 2.61 -2.10 2.23
N LEU A 682 2.30 -2.71 3.38
CA LEU A 682 2.94 -2.41 4.67
C LEU A 682 4.43 -2.76 4.66
N SER A 683 4.79 -3.94 4.14
CA SER A 683 6.18 -4.40 4.07
C SER A 683 7.02 -3.59 3.09
N ALA A 684 6.45 -3.17 1.96
CA ALA A 684 7.18 -2.50 0.88
C ALA A 684 7.19 -0.97 1.02
N TYR A 685 6.08 -0.39 1.48
CA TYR A 685 5.84 1.06 1.40
C TYR A 685 5.35 1.63 2.75
N GLY A 686 5.43 0.86 3.83
CA GLY A 686 4.93 1.26 5.14
C GLY A 686 3.44 1.59 5.10
N THR A 687 3.00 2.42 6.03
CA THR A 687 1.56 2.74 6.14
C THR A 687 1.03 3.62 5.04
N GLU A 688 1.87 4.46 4.43
CA GLU A 688 1.45 5.23 3.26
C GLU A 688 1.10 4.30 2.09
N GLY A 689 1.83 3.20 1.93
CA GLY A 689 1.46 2.12 1.02
C GLY A 689 0.09 1.51 1.33
N VAL A 690 -0.15 1.21 2.61
CA VAL A 690 -1.42 0.65 3.07
C VAL A 690 -2.56 1.64 2.84
N LEU A 691 -2.42 2.89 3.26
CA LEU A 691 -3.42 3.95 3.08
C LEU A 691 -3.70 4.21 1.61
N LYS A 692 -2.65 4.21 0.77
CA LYS A 692 -2.80 4.37 -0.68
C LYS A 692 -3.52 3.18 -1.31
N ALA A 693 -3.17 1.96 -0.92
CA ALA A 693 -3.89 0.76 -1.34
C ALA A 693 -5.37 0.79 -0.89
N ILE A 694 -5.66 1.32 0.32
CA ILE A 694 -7.04 1.43 0.84
C ILE A 694 -7.81 2.47 0.01
N SER A 695 -7.21 3.63 -0.26
CA SER A 695 -7.79 4.67 -1.10
C SER A 695 -8.08 4.15 -2.51
N ILE A 696 -7.11 3.49 -3.16
CA ILE A 696 -7.31 2.91 -4.51
C ILE A 696 -8.45 1.91 -4.51
N LEU A 697 -8.46 0.99 -3.55
CA LEU A 697 -9.51 -0.04 -3.46
C LEU A 697 -10.89 0.59 -3.19
N SER A 698 -10.95 1.57 -2.29
CA SER A 698 -12.18 2.32 -1.97
C SER A 698 -12.69 3.08 -3.19
N ASP A 699 -11.81 3.78 -3.91
CA ASP A 699 -12.16 4.55 -5.10
C ASP A 699 -12.70 3.64 -6.21
N GLU A 700 -12.09 2.48 -6.43
CA GLU A 700 -12.58 1.50 -7.41
C GLU A 700 -13.94 0.91 -7.00
N ILE A 701 -14.15 0.58 -5.72
CA ILE A 701 -15.45 0.08 -5.23
C ILE A 701 -16.52 1.17 -5.42
N GLN A 702 -16.27 2.39 -4.95
CA GLN A 702 -17.22 3.50 -5.05
C GLN A 702 -17.52 3.87 -6.50
N THR A 703 -16.50 3.89 -7.37
CA THR A 703 -16.67 4.17 -8.80
C THR A 703 -17.52 3.09 -9.46
N THR A 704 -17.26 1.82 -9.16
CA THR A 704 -18.06 0.70 -9.69
C THR A 704 -19.51 0.78 -9.21
N MET A 705 -19.75 1.07 -7.93
CA MET A 705 -21.10 1.25 -7.39
C MET A 705 -21.83 2.41 -8.08
N ARG A 706 -21.18 3.57 -8.27
CA ARG A 706 -21.77 4.70 -8.99
C ARG A 706 -22.15 4.34 -10.44
N LEU A 707 -21.30 3.58 -11.13
CA LEU A 707 -21.57 3.12 -12.50
C LEU A 707 -22.75 2.14 -12.56
N LEU A 708 -22.95 1.34 -11.52
CA LEU A 708 -24.10 0.44 -11.38
C LEU A 708 -25.38 1.16 -10.90
N GLY A 709 -25.31 2.46 -10.61
CA GLY A 709 -26.43 3.21 -10.03
C GLY A 709 -26.74 2.82 -8.56
N VAL A 710 -25.76 2.21 -7.88
CA VAL A 710 -25.88 1.70 -6.52
C VAL A 710 -25.25 2.67 -5.54
N THR A 711 -25.97 3.00 -4.48
CA THR A 711 -25.47 3.91 -3.41
C THR A 711 -25.11 3.19 -2.13
N ASP A 712 -25.48 1.90 -2.02
CA ASP A 712 -25.26 1.07 -0.83
C ASP A 712 -24.91 -0.37 -1.22
N LEU A 713 -23.87 -0.94 -0.61
CA LEU A 713 -23.41 -2.31 -0.92
C LEU A 713 -24.49 -3.37 -0.74
N ARG A 714 -25.50 -3.14 0.12
CA ARG A 714 -26.64 -4.05 0.35
C ARG A 714 -27.59 -4.14 -0.83
N GLN A 715 -27.51 -3.19 -1.76
CA GLN A 715 -28.30 -3.22 -3.01
C GLN A 715 -27.68 -4.15 -4.04
N LEU A 716 -26.39 -4.48 -3.91
CA LEU A 716 -25.72 -5.44 -4.77
C LEU A 716 -26.36 -6.81 -4.60
N ASN A 717 -26.72 -7.41 -5.72
CA ASN A 717 -27.33 -8.72 -5.81
C ASN A 717 -26.98 -9.34 -7.16
N GLU A 718 -27.44 -10.57 -7.40
CA GLU A 718 -27.10 -11.31 -8.61
C GLU A 718 -27.51 -10.61 -9.91
N SER A 719 -28.52 -9.72 -9.90
CA SER A 719 -28.98 -9.01 -11.10
C SER A 719 -27.94 -8.06 -11.71
N TYR A 720 -26.95 -7.63 -10.93
CA TYR A 720 -25.85 -6.78 -11.38
C TYR A 720 -24.70 -7.56 -12.01
N ILE A 721 -24.78 -8.89 -11.96
CA ILE A 721 -23.87 -9.78 -12.65
C ILE A 721 -24.66 -10.51 -13.72
N ASP A 722 -24.26 -10.33 -14.96
CA ASP A 722 -24.64 -11.30 -15.96
C ASP A 722 -23.80 -12.57 -15.74
N LEU A 723 -24.43 -13.62 -15.22
CA LEU A 723 -23.81 -14.94 -15.09
C LEU A 723 -23.51 -15.56 -16.46
N ASN A 724 -24.12 -15.03 -17.54
CA ASN A 724 -23.89 -15.37 -18.94
C ASN A 724 -22.95 -14.39 -19.68
N ASP A 725 -22.78 -13.14 -19.20
CA ASP A 725 -22.01 -12.06 -19.86
C ASP A 725 -20.88 -11.45 -19.01
N LEU A 726 -20.55 -12.07 -17.86
CA LEU A 726 -19.18 -12.06 -17.32
C LEU A 726 -18.19 -12.82 -18.21
N ASP A 727 -18.70 -13.31 -19.33
CA ASP A 727 -17.93 -13.63 -20.48
C ASP A 727 -17.54 -12.35 -21.24
N GLY A 728 -18.28 -11.25 -21.43
CA GLY A 728 -17.93 -10.15 -22.38
C GLY A 728 -16.46 -9.66 -22.55
N ALA A 729 -15.65 -9.53 -21.49
CA ALA A 729 -14.21 -9.18 -21.57
C ALA A 729 -13.25 -10.39 -21.44
N LEU A 730 -13.82 -11.59 -21.34
CA LEU A 730 -13.23 -12.92 -21.23
C LEU A 730 -13.98 -13.93 -22.14
N SER A 731 -14.77 -13.48 -23.14
CA SER A 731 -15.94 -14.21 -23.67
C SER A 731 -15.60 -15.13 -24.81
N MET A 732 -14.35 -15.10 -25.26
CA MET A 732 -13.81 -16.19 -26.06
C MET A 732 -13.12 -17.26 -25.20
N ALA A 733 -13.02 -17.11 -23.87
CA ALA A 733 -12.23 -18.01 -23.04
C ALA A 733 -13.01 -18.80 -21.96
N PHE A 734 -14.21 -18.39 -21.50
CA PHE A 734 -14.82 -19.05 -20.33
C PHE A 734 -16.27 -19.57 -20.44
N ILE A 735 -17.07 -19.21 -21.45
CA ILE A 735 -18.22 -20.05 -21.90
C ILE A 735 -17.74 -21.46 -22.29
N THR A 736 -16.46 -21.62 -22.57
CA THR A 736 -15.87 -22.91 -22.89
C THR A 736 -15.19 -23.62 -21.71
N CYS A 737 -15.10 -23.16 -20.45
CA CYS A 737 -14.18 -23.83 -19.50
C CYS A 737 -14.70 -25.10 -18.79
N ALA A 738 -16.01 -25.24 -18.53
CA ALA A 738 -16.56 -26.48 -17.97
C ALA A 738 -16.61 -27.60 -19.02
N THR A 739 -16.95 -27.23 -20.26
CA THR A 739 -16.79 -28.08 -21.44
C THR A 739 -15.32 -28.27 -21.79
N ASN A 740 -14.44 -27.28 -21.61
CA ASN A 740 -13.01 -27.38 -21.93
C ASN A 740 -12.20 -28.15 -20.91
N HIS A 741 -12.54 -28.28 -19.63
CA HIS A 741 -11.66 -29.10 -18.76
C HIS A 741 -11.78 -30.59 -19.10
N ALA A 742 -13.01 -31.06 -19.34
CA ALA A 742 -13.27 -32.39 -19.89
C ALA A 742 -12.74 -32.53 -21.32
N MET A 743 -12.93 -31.50 -22.17
CA MET A 743 -12.44 -31.51 -23.56
C MET A 743 -10.90 -31.41 -23.65
N LEU A 744 -10.23 -30.58 -22.85
CA LEU A 744 -8.76 -30.44 -22.77
C LEU A 744 -8.13 -31.69 -22.16
N THR A 745 -8.78 -32.31 -21.16
CA THR A 745 -8.38 -33.63 -20.65
C THR A 745 -8.49 -34.66 -21.77
N SER A 746 -9.63 -34.70 -22.48
CA SER A 746 -9.83 -35.61 -23.61
C SER A 746 -8.85 -35.37 -24.77
N PHE A 747 -8.46 -34.11 -25.03
CA PHE A 747 -7.45 -33.76 -26.02
C PHE A 747 -6.06 -34.20 -25.58
N GLY A 748 -5.70 -33.99 -24.31
CA GLY A 748 -4.47 -34.51 -23.72
C GLY A 748 -4.39 -36.03 -23.82
N ASP A 749 -5.47 -36.73 -23.45
CA ASP A 749 -5.57 -38.19 -23.50
C ASP A 749 -5.46 -38.71 -24.95
N ALA A 750 -6.09 -38.03 -25.90
CA ALA A 750 -6.03 -38.37 -27.32
C ALA A 750 -4.62 -38.15 -27.92
N LEU A 751 -3.87 -37.15 -27.44
CA LEU A 751 -2.48 -36.89 -27.85
C LEU A 751 -1.51 -37.90 -27.22
N GLU A 752 -1.68 -38.25 -25.94
CA GLU A 752 -0.91 -39.31 -25.27
C GLU A 752 -1.17 -40.68 -25.91
N SER A 753 -2.43 -40.99 -26.23
CA SER A 753 -2.81 -42.22 -26.95
C SER A 753 -2.22 -42.26 -28.38
N ALA A 754 -1.90 -41.11 -28.95
CA ALA A 754 -1.19 -41.00 -30.22
C ALA A 754 0.35 -41.06 -30.07
N GLY A 755 0.86 -41.34 -28.87
CA GLY A 755 2.28 -41.50 -28.58
C GLY A 755 3.05 -40.20 -28.37
N LEU A 756 2.36 -39.08 -28.11
CA LEU A 756 2.98 -37.78 -27.84
C LEU A 756 3.19 -37.57 -26.35
N LYS A 757 4.33 -36.96 -25.98
CA LYS A 757 4.60 -36.58 -24.59
C LYS A 757 3.80 -35.34 -24.23
N VAL A 758 2.90 -35.45 -23.26
CA VAL A 758 2.06 -34.34 -22.78
C VAL A 758 2.38 -34.04 -21.32
N LEU A 759 2.64 -32.77 -21.01
CA LEU A 759 2.80 -32.27 -19.65
C LEU A 759 1.49 -31.61 -19.24
N ARG A 760 0.89 -32.09 -18.15
CA ARG A 760 -0.40 -31.61 -17.67
C ARG A 760 -0.23 -30.57 -16.57
N GLN A 761 -1.11 -29.58 -16.54
CA GLN A 761 -1.17 -28.59 -15.47
C GLN A 761 -1.14 -29.27 -14.09
N GLY A 762 -0.40 -28.71 -13.14
CA GLY A 762 -0.21 -29.29 -11.80
C GLY A 762 0.92 -30.31 -11.67
N THR A 763 1.51 -30.81 -12.77
CA THR A 763 2.70 -31.68 -12.67
C THR A 763 3.98 -30.86 -12.49
N ALA A 764 4.96 -31.42 -11.77
CA ALA A 764 6.28 -30.77 -11.60
C ALA A 764 6.97 -30.49 -12.94
N ALA A 765 6.82 -31.40 -13.91
CA ALA A 765 7.35 -31.21 -15.26
C ALA A 765 6.64 -30.08 -16.02
N TYR A 766 5.33 -29.90 -15.84
CA TYR A 766 4.60 -28.75 -16.37
C TYR A 766 5.07 -27.46 -15.70
N LYS A 767 5.19 -27.40 -14.36
CA LYS A 767 5.61 -26.20 -13.63
C LYS A 767 7.03 -25.78 -13.99
N ALA A 768 7.98 -26.71 -13.98
CA ALA A 768 9.35 -26.47 -14.43
C ALA A 768 9.39 -26.00 -15.89
N ARG A 769 8.52 -26.54 -16.75
CA ARG A 769 8.40 -26.04 -18.11
C ARG A 769 7.82 -24.64 -18.10
N ASP A 770 6.71 -24.37 -17.45
CA ASP A 770 6.04 -23.07 -17.39
C ASP A 770 6.92 -21.95 -16.82
N GLU A 771 7.81 -22.24 -15.86
CA GLU A 771 8.74 -21.24 -15.30
C GLU A 771 9.93 -20.92 -16.22
N SER A 772 10.23 -21.78 -17.22
CA SER A 772 11.41 -21.62 -18.11
C SER A 772 11.21 -20.63 -19.29
N TYR A 773 10.34 -19.62 -19.19
CA TYR A 773 10.17 -18.64 -20.29
C TYR A 773 11.36 -17.70 -20.34
N PHE A 774 11.77 -17.32 -21.55
CA PHE A 774 12.79 -16.28 -21.76
C PHE A 774 12.31 -14.93 -21.20
N SER A 775 11.03 -14.59 -21.44
CA SER A 775 10.41 -13.38 -20.93
C SER A 775 9.08 -13.72 -20.24
N VAL A 776 8.91 -13.22 -19.02
CA VAL A 776 7.65 -13.34 -18.25
C VAL A 776 6.49 -12.65 -18.98
N SER A 777 6.77 -11.61 -19.78
CA SER A 777 5.76 -10.92 -20.59
C SER A 777 5.22 -11.78 -21.73
N ALA A 778 5.99 -12.77 -22.19
CA ALA A 778 5.58 -13.72 -23.24
C ALA A 778 4.91 -15.00 -22.70
N GLN A 779 4.80 -15.14 -21.38
CA GLN A 779 4.30 -16.35 -20.73
C GLN A 779 2.81 -16.57 -21.01
N LEU A 780 2.47 -17.77 -21.51
CA LEU A 780 1.11 -18.26 -21.66
C LEU A 780 0.79 -19.32 -20.60
N SER A 781 -0.49 -19.50 -20.30
CA SER A 781 -0.98 -20.53 -19.37
C SER A 781 -1.76 -21.64 -20.12
N PRO A 782 -1.09 -22.52 -20.88
CA PRO A 782 -1.75 -23.55 -21.69
C PRO A 782 -2.36 -24.68 -20.85
N GLY A 783 -3.51 -25.23 -21.26
CA GLY A 783 -4.15 -26.36 -20.56
C GLY A 783 -3.28 -27.63 -20.43
N PHE A 784 -2.39 -27.84 -21.40
CA PHE A 784 -1.34 -28.87 -21.39
C PHE A 784 -0.20 -28.43 -22.33
N ILE A 785 0.99 -29.01 -22.18
CA ILE A 785 2.16 -28.74 -23.03
C ILE A 785 2.57 -30.02 -23.74
N VAL A 786 2.55 -30.02 -25.07
CA VAL A 786 3.07 -31.15 -25.86
C VAL A 786 4.58 -30.96 -26.10
N GLN A 787 5.36 -32.01 -25.91
CA GLN A 787 6.81 -32.04 -26.15
C GLN A 787 7.14 -33.02 -27.28
N PRO A 788 6.91 -32.64 -28.56
CA PRO A 788 7.33 -33.49 -29.68
C PRO A 788 8.85 -33.57 -29.75
N SER A 789 9.39 -34.74 -30.12
CA SER A 789 10.82 -35.03 -30.25
C SER A 789 11.31 -35.21 -31.69
N SER A 790 10.40 -35.19 -32.68
CA SER A 790 10.73 -35.25 -34.11
C SER A 790 9.75 -34.45 -34.98
N ALA A 791 10.12 -34.14 -36.22
CA ALA A 791 9.23 -33.49 -37.18
C ALA A 791 7.94 -34.30 -37.46
N ALA A 792 8.03 -35.63 -37.43
CA ALA A 792 6.86 -36.51 -37.52
C ALA A 792 5.90 -36.34 -36.32
N GLN A 793 6.43 -36.21 -35.10
CA GLN A 793 5.61 -35.92 -33.93
C GLN A 793 5.03 -34.50 -33.97
N VAL A 794 5.75 -33.52 -34.52
CA VAL A 794 5.21 -32.17 -34.76
C VAL A 794 4.07 -32.21 -35.77
N SER A 795 4.22 -32.94 -36.88
CA SER A 795 3.17 -33.18 -37.89
C SER A 795 1.91 -33.80 -37.28
N LEU A 796 2.09 -34.87 -36.49
CA LEU A 796 0.99 -35.51 -35.77
C LEU A 796 0.31 -34.55 -34.80
N THR A 797 1.10 -33.77 -34.05
CA THR A 797 0.59 -32.78 -33.09
C THR A 797 -0.24 -31.70 -33.80
N VAL A 798 0.27 -31.09 -34.86
CA VAL A 798 -0.42 -30.04 -35.62
C VAL A 798 -1.72 -30.56 -36.23
N THR A 799 -1.70 -31.75 -36.82
CA THR A 799 -2.88 -32.36 -37.44
C THR A 799 -3.96 -32.67 -36.42
N LYS A 800 -3.58 -33.19 -35.24
CA LYS A 800 -4.51 -33.47 -34.15
C LYS A 800 -5.09 -32.20 -33.56
N LEU A 801 -4.26 -31.21 -33.21
CA LEU A 801 -4.73 -29.92 -32.68
C LEU A 801 -5.65 -29.18 -33.66
N LYS A 802 -5.34 -29.25 -34.96
CA LYS A 802 -6.21 -28.74 -36.03
C LYS A 802 -7.57 -29.45 -36.05
N SER A 803 -7.58 -30.79 -36.05
CA SER A 803 -8.82 -31.59 -36.08
C SER A 803 -9.70 -31.39 -34.84
N MET A 804 -9.07 -31.12 -33.70
CA MET A 804 -9.71 -30.84 -32.42
C MET A 804 -10.28 -29.42 -32.36
N GLY A 805 -9.93 -28.54 -33.32
CA GLY A 805 -10.38 -27.16 -33.34
C GLY A 805 -9.79 -26.29 -32.22
N CYS A 806 -8.68 -26.72 -31.60
CA CYS A 806 -8.06 -26.01 -30.49
C CYS A 806 -7.29 -24.77 -30.94
N ASN A 807 -7.26 -23.75 -30.08
CA ASN A 807 -6.21 -22.74 -30.13
C ASN A 807 -4.96 -23.29 -29.46
N TRP A 808 -3.79 -23.06 -30.06
CA TRP A 808 -2.53 -23.62 -29.58
C TRP A 808 -1.37 -22.69 -29.89
N ALA A 809 -0.40 -22.59 -28.98
CA ALA A 809 0.76 -21.73 -29.15
C ALA A 809 2.03 -22.57 -29.31
N VAL A 810 3.00 -22.01 -30.02
CA VAL A 810 4.32 -22.62 -30.15
C VAL A 810 5.30 -21.91 -29.23
N ARG A 811 6.06 -22.71 -28.49
CA ARG A 811 7.04 -22.22 -27.52
C ARG A 811 8.45 -22.62 -27.92
N GLY A 812 9.23 -21.60 -28.22
CA GLY A 812 10.68 -21.63 -28.36
C GLY A 812 11.28 -20.34 -27.78
N GLY A 813 12.60 -20.32 -27.60
CA GLY A 813 13.30 -19.24 -26.89
C GLY A 813 13.62 -17.99 -27.73
N GLY A 814 12.86 -17.66 -28.78
CA GLY A 814 13.15 -16.51 -29.65
C GLY A 814 13.26 -15.18 -28.88
N HIS A 815 13.97 -14.22 -29.47
CA HIS A 815 14.28 -12.93 -28.85
C HIS A 815 13.10 -11.95 -29.03
N ALA A 816 11.94 -12.24 -28.44
CA ALA A 816 10.74 -11.39 -28.51
C ALA A 816 9.89 -11.52 -27.23
N THR A 817 9.11 -10.48 -26.90
CA THR A 817 8.36 -10.34 -25.63
C THR A 817 6.87 -10.67 -25.72
N TRP A 818 6.41 -11.22 -26.85
CA TRP A 818 5.01 -11.60 -27.08
C TRP A 818 4.84 -13.12 -27.20
N ALA A 819 3.69 -13.60 -26.72
CA ALA A 819 3.32 -15.01 -26.77
C ALA A 819 3.37 -15.55 -28.20
N GLY A 820 3.91 -16.75 -28.44
CA GLY A 820 3.88 -17.41 -29.77
C GLY A 820 5.00 -16.99 -30.74
N ALA A 821 6.01 -16.23 -30.30
CA ALA A 821 7.12 -15.76 -31.14
C ALA A 821 8.11 -16.80 -31.66
N SER A 822 7.82 -18.09 -31.46
CA SER A 822 8.88 -19.08 -31.45
C SER A 822 8.42 -20.49 -31.80
N ASN A 823 9.35 -21.34 -32.28
CA ASN A 823 9.10 -22.72 -32.71
C ASN A 823 9.42 -23.80 -31.64
N THR A 824 8.98 -25.05 -31.85
CA THR A 824 9.02 -26.16 -30.87
C THR A 824 10.41 -26.54 -30.36
N ARG A 825 10.51 -26.91 -29.06
CA ARG A 825 11.74 -27.45 -28.45
C ARG A 825 11.98 -28.93 -28.78
N LEU A 826 12.69 -29.21 -29.88
CA LEU A 826 13.24 -30.53 -30.22
C LEU A 826 14.63 -30.71 -29.58
N ASN A 827 15.00 -31.95 -29.23
CA ASN A 827 16.30 -32.26 -28.61
C ASN A 827 17.45 -31.79 -29.55
N PRO A 828 18.49 -31.10 -29.04
CA PRO A 828 19.58 -30.58 -29.87
C PRO A 828 20.47 -31.75 -30.34
N TYR A 829 20.14 -32.36 -31.47
CA TYR A 829 21.04 -33.25 -32.19
C TYR A 829 21.32 -32.66 -33.56
N GLY A 830 22.59 -32.41 -33.86
CA GLY A 830 23.09 -32.15 -35.20
C GLY A 830 23.92 -33.34 -35.67
N HIS A 831 23.53 -33.97 -36.76
CA HIS A 831 24.45 -34.79 -37.56
C HIS A 831 25.16 -33.85 -38.52
N PHE A 832 26.46 -33.64 -38.33
CA PHE A 832 27.30 -32.78 -39.19
C PHE A 832 27.88 -33.60 -40.34
N LEU A 833 27.09 -33.79 -41.40
CA LEU A 833 27.60 -34.37 -42.65
C LEU A 833 28.06 -33.20 -43.54
N ASN A 834 29.38 -32.96 -43.53
CA ASN A 834 30.10 -31.92 -44.27
C ASN A 834 30.10 -30.55 -43.57
N LEU A 835 31.25 -30.16 -43.02
CA LEU A 835 31.53 -28.98 -42.15
C LEU A 835 31.10 -27.60 -42.69
N LYS A 836 30.48 -27.53 -43.86
CA LYS A 836 29.95 -26.31 -44.51
C LYS A 836 28.49 -25.99 -44.16
N ILE A 837 27.73 -26.97 -43.66
CA ILE A 837 26.31 -26.81 -43.32
C ILE A 837 26.05 -27.38 -41.92
N ALA A 838 25.47 -26.56 -41.05
CA ALA A 838 25.02 -26.95 -39.72
C ALA A 838 23.50 -27.18 -39.71
N SER A 839 23.08 -28.42 -39.43
CA SER A 839 21.67 -28.77 -39.24
C SER A 839 21.26 -28.58 -37.78
N ILE A 840 20.42 -27.60 -37.52
CA ILE A 840 20.03 -27.14 -36.19
C ILE A 840 18.56 -27.42 -35.93
N GLY A 841 18.26 -28.16 -34.86
CA GLY A 841 16.87 -28.43 -34.45
C GLY A 841 16.17 -27.19 -33.90
N ALA A 842 14.85 -27.12 -34.07
CA ALA A 842 14.04 -25.96 -33.68
C ALA A 842 14.04 -25.58 -32.19
N GLY A 843 14.55 -26.47 -31.33
CA GLY A 843 14.68 -26.27 -29.89
C GLY A 843 16.03 -25.84 -29.38
N ALA A 844 17.02 -25.68 -30.26
CA ALA A 844 18.37 -25.29 -29.88
C ALA A 844 18.41 -23.84 -29.39
N LEU A 845 19.26 -23.61 -28.39
CA LEU A 845 19.70 -22.28 -28.00
C LEU A 845 21.05 -21.99 -28.66
N TRP A 846 21.38 -20.72 -28.88
CA TRP A 846 22.63 -20.35 -29.55
C TRP A 846 23.88 -20.85 -28.83
N ARG A 847 23.88 -20.92 -27.49
CA ARG A 847 24.98 -21.54 -26.73
C ARG A 847 25.22 -22.99 -27.13
N ASP A 848 24.15 -23.76 -27.33
CA ASP A 848 24.25 -25.19 -27.64
C ASP A 848 24.78 -25.38 -29.06
N VAL A 849 24.40 -24.48 -29.98
CA VAL A 849 24.92 -24.46 -31.36
C VAL A 849 26.40 -24.11 -31.38
N TYR A 850 26.80 -23.03 -30.70
CA TYR A 850 28.19 -22.59 -30.67
C TYR A 850 29.12 -23.63 -30.05
N SER A 851 28.78 -24.16 -28.87
CA SER A 851 29.59 -25.21 -28.22
C SER A 851 29.65 -26.51 -29.01
N SER A 852 28.64 -26.81 -29.84
CA SER A 852 28.65 -28.01 -30.70
C SER A 852 29.51 -27.85 -31.94
N LEU A 853 29.64 -26.64 -32.47
CA LEU A 853 30.39 -26.34 -33.69
C LEU A 853 31.87 -26.01 -33.42
N GLU A 854 32.17 -25.43 -32.25
CA GLU A 854 33.51 -25.03 -31.82
C GLU A 854 34.59 -26.11 -32.02
N PRO A 855 34.39 -27.40 -31.65
CA PRO A 855 35.40 -28.45 -31.85
C PRO A 855 35.78 -28.70 -33.32
N TYR A 856 34.97 -28.23 -34.26
CA TYR A 856 35.16 -28.40 -35.69
C TYR A 856 35.75 -27.17 -36.39
N GLY A 857 36.08 -26.11 -35.64
CA GLY A 857 36.68 -24.90 -36.21
C GLY A 857 35.75 -24.11 -37.12
N VAL A 858 34.42 -24.26 -36.97
CA VAL A 858 33.40 -23.50 -37.68
C VAL A 858 32.31 -22.99 -36.72
N THR A 859 31.55 -21.97 -37.09
CA THR A 859 30.39 -21.45 -36.33
C THR A 859 29.25 -21.09 -37.28
N ALA A 860 28.06 -20.80 -36.75
CA ALA A 860 26.89 -20.39 -37.52
C ALA A 860 26.56 -18.90 -37.24
N PRO A 861 26.19 -18.09 -38.24
CA PRO A 861 25.78 -16.69 -38.04
C PRO A 861 24.52 -16.56 -37.19
N GLY A 862 24.70 -16.36 -35.88
CA GLY A 862 23.66 -16.57 -34.87
C GLY A 862 23.45 -15.44 -33.86
N GLY A 863 22.63 -15.68 -32.86
CA GLY A 863 22.24 -14.68 -31.86
C GLY A 863 23.41 -14.23 -30.99
N ARG A 864 23.37 -12.94 -30.61
CA ARG A 864 24.35 -12.31 -29.70
C ARG A 864 24.12 -12.64 -28.22
N THR A 865 22.97 -13.24 -27.89
CA THR A 865 22.62 -13.71 -26.54
C THR A 865 22.48 -15.23 -26.54
N SER A 866 23.14 -15.87 -25.59
CA SER A 866 23.36 -17.32 -25.52
C SER A 866 22.08 -18.14 -25.26
N THR A 867 21.11 -17.54 -24.58
CA THR A 867 19.83 -18.14 -24.17
C THR A 867 18.73 -17.98 -25.21
N VAL A 868 19.02 -17.31 -26.34
CA VAL A 868 18.05 -17.11 -27.43
C VAL A 868 17.91 -18.39 -28.26
N GLY A 869 16.67 -18.73 -28.58
CA GLY A 869 16.26 -19.85 -29.41
C GLY A 869 16.43 -19.55 -30.90
N VAL A 870 17.06 -20.49 -31.60
CA VAL A 870 17.54 -20.34 -32.97
C VAL A 870 16.41 -20.02 -33.96
N ALA A 871 15.35 -20.84 -34.00
CA ALA A 871 14.33 -20.74 -35.05
C ALA A 871 13.52 -19.43 -35.00
N GLY A 872 13.22 -18.91 -33.80
CA GLY A 872 12.52 -17.62 -33.64
C GLY A 872 13.39 -16.43 -34.06
N PHE A 873 14.68 -16.48 -33.72
CA PHE A 873 15.66 -15.47 -34.15
C PHE A 873 15.79 -15.41 -35.69
N LEU A 874 15.92 -16.57 -36.34
CA LEU A 874 16.10 -16.65 -37.79
C LEU A 874 14.84 -16.31 -38.58
N THR A 875 13.65 -16.71 -38.09
CA THR A 875 12.40 -16.36 -38.79
C THR A 875 12.00 -14.89 -38.62
N GLY A 876 12.60 -14.17 -37.66
CA GLY A 876 12.47 -12.73 -37.48
C GLY A 876 13.54 -11.88 -38.16
N GLY A 877 14.50 -12.48 -38.87
CA GLY A 877 15.62 -11.81 -39.53
C GLY A 877 16.96 -12.21 -38.91
N GLY A 878 17.23 -11.77 -37.69
CA GLY A 878 18.38 -12.22 -36.90
C GLY A 878 19.66 -11.41 -37.14
N ASN A 879 19.70 -10.17 -36.63
CA ASN A 879 20.92 -9.35 -36.58
C ASN A 879 21.96 -10.00 -35.64
N ASN A 880 23.17 -10.25 -36.15
CA ASN A 880 24.19 -11.11 -35.57
C ASN A 880 25.59 -10.47 -35.62
N PHE A 881 26.58 -11.07 -34.94
CA PHE A 881 27.97 -10.55 -34.93
C PHE A 881 28.59 -10.43 -36.33
N PHE A 882 28.19 -11.29 -37.26
CA PHE A 882 28.73 -11.38 -38.61
C PHE A 882 27.88 -10.63 -39.65
N SER A 883 26.90 -9.81 -39.22
CA SER A 883 25.93 -9.24 -40.17
C SER A 883 26.54 -8.35 -41.25
N ALA A 884 27.69 -7.74 -40.98
CA ALA A 884 28.44 -6.98 -41.97
C ALA A 884 29.21 -7.87 -42.97
N GLU A 885 29.53 -9.12 -42.63
CA GLU A 885 30.27 -10.06 -43.48
C GLU A 885 29.33 -10.97 -44.29
N VAL A 886 28.24 -11.45 -43.67
CA VAL A 886 27.40 -12.52 -44.25
C VAL A 886 25.90 -12.21 -44.26
N GLY A 887 25.50 -10.99 -43.90
CA GLY A 887 24.09 -10.59 -43.82
C GLY A 887 23.36 -11.08 -42.56
N LEU A 888 22.03 -11.01 -42.55
CA LEU A 888 21.24 -11.47 -41.41
C LEU A 888 21.37 -12.98 -41.23
N GLY A 889 21.09 -13.47 -40.02
CA GLY A 889 21.13 -14.90 -39.73
C GLY A 889 20.21 -15.69 -40.66
N CYS A 890 19.03 -15.14 -40.98
CA CYS A 890 18.08 -15.74 -41.91
C CYS A 890 18.62 -15.86 -43.35
N ASP A 891 19.51 -14.97 -43.77
CA ASP A 891 20.10 -14.99 -45.11
C ASP A 891 20.99 -16.22 -45.29
N ASN A 892 21.59 -16.69 -44.20
CA ASN A 892 22.49 -17.85 -44.13
C ASN A 892 21.77 -19.20 -44.00
N VAL A 893 20.43 -19.20 -43.99
CA VAL A 893 19.65 -20.44 -44.00
C VAL A 893 19.53 -20.99 -45.42
N VAL A 894 20.09 -22.18 -45.64
CA VAL A 894 20.00 -22.89 -46.92
C VAL A 894 18.71 -23.68 -47.06
N ASN A 895 18.19 -24.21 -45.95
CA ASN A 895 16.96 -24.98 -45.95
C ASN A 895 16.23 -24.89 -44.61
N PHE A 896 14.91 -24.66 -44.66
CA PHE A 896 14.01 -24.87 -43.53
C PHE A 896 13.22 -26.17 -43.73
N GLU A 897 13.26 -27.07 -42.75
CA GLU A 897 12.28 -28.13 -42.66
C GLU A 897 11.06 -27.59 -41.90
N VAL A 898 9.90 -27.62 -42.55
CA VAL A 898 8.68 -26.97 -42.07
C VAL A 898 7.54 -27.97 -42.02
N VAL A 899 6.83 -27.98 -40.90
CA VAL A 899 5.57 -28.70 -40.75
C VAL A 899 4.41 -27.73 -40.99
N LEU A 900 3.68 -27.96 -42.08
CA LEU A 900 2.54 -27.15 -42.49
C LEU A 900 1.27 -27.48 -41.69
N ALA A 901 0.25 -26.62 -41.81
CA ALA A 901 -1.05 -26.83 -41.18
C ALA A 901 -1.76 -28.12 -41.65
N SER A 902 -1.42 -28.62 -42.84
CA SER A 902 -1.88 -29.89 -43.38
C SER A 902 -1.23 -31.12 -42.73
N GLY A 903 -0.22 -30.92 -41.88
CA GLY A 903 0.65 -31.99 -41.38
C GLY A 903 1.76 -32.40 -42.35
N LYS A 904 1.78 -31.88 -43.59
CA LYS A 904 2.85 -32.18 -44.54
C LYS A 904 4.17 -31.58 -44.06
N ILE A 905 5.22 -32.41 -44.04
CA ILE A 905 6.60 -31.97 -43.82
C ILE A 905 7.18 -31.57 -45.18
N VAL A 906 7.68 -30.34 -45.29
CA VAL A 906 8.26 -29.82 -46.52
C VAL A 906 9.64 -29.22 -46.25
N ASN A 907 10.52 -29.30 -47.25
CA ASN A 907 11.76 -28.56 -47.27
C ASN A 907 11.55 -27.27 -48.06
N ALA A 908 11.87 -26.13 -47.46
CA ALA A 908 11.82 -24.81 -48.07
C ALA A 908 13.26 -24.32 -48.27
N ASN A 909 13.70 -24.33 -49.52
CA ASN A 909 15.02 -23.89 -49.97
C ASN A 909 14.90 -23.25 -51.36
N ARG A 910 16.03 -22.87 -51.97
CA ARG A 910 16.03 -22.17 -53.27
C ARG A 910 15.45 -22.99 -54.43
N GLU A 911 15.47 -24.32 -54.35
CA GLU A 911 15.03 -25.21 -55.43
C GLU A 911 13.59 -25.71 -55.19
N THR A 912 13.22 -25.99 -53.94
CA THR A 912 11.91 -26.53 -53.57
C THR A 912 11.21 -25.61 -52.56
N ASN A 913 9.98 -25.20 -52.86
CA ASN A 913 9.19 -24.26 -52.04
C ASN A 913 9.95 -22.95 -51.76
N SER A 914 10.57 -22.37 -52.79
CA SER A 914 11.42 -21.18 -52.71
C SER A 914 10.68 -19.90 -52.29
N ASP A 915 9.39 -19.81 -52.62
CA ASP A 915 8.49 -18.78 -52.13
C ASP A 915 8.37 -18.84 -50.59
N LEU A 916 8.14 -20.03 -50.03
CA LEU A 916 8.09 -20.26 -48.59
C LEU A 916 9.46 -20.02 -47.91
N HIS A 917 10.56 -20.39 -48.58
CA HIS A 917 11.92 -20.13 -48.07
C HIS A 917 12.18 -18.63 -47.91
N LYS A 918 11.79 -17.83 -48.90
CA LYS A 918 11.92 -16.36 -48.85
C LYS A 918 11.04 -15.74 -47.78
N THR A 919 9.77 -16.15 -47.66
CA THR A 919 8.83 -15.54 -46.70
C THR A 919 9.08 -15.92 -45.25
N LEU A 920 9.67 -17.08 -44.96
CA LEU A 920 10.07 -17.44 -43.60
C LEU A 920 11.19 -16.53 -43.06
N LYS A 921 11.96 -15.87 -43.94
CA LYS A 921 12.98 -14.89 -43.58
C LYS A 921 12.32 -13.53 -43.29
N GLY A 922 11.90 -13.30 -42.05
CA GLY A 922 11.23 -12.06 -41.62
C GLY A 922 9.70 -12.15 -41.53
N GLY A 923 9.09 -13.25 -42.01
CA GLY A 923 7.65 -13.48 -41.90
C GLY A 923 7.20 -14.21 -40.63
N SER A 924 8.13 -14.55 -39.71
CA SER A 924 7.85 -15.33 -38.49
C SER A 924 7.15 -16.67 -38.81
N ASN A 925 6.45 -17.26 -37.84
CA ASN A 925 5.83 -18.60 -37.95
C ASN A 925 4.43 -18.55 -38.59
N ASN A 926 4.21 -17.66 -39.55
CA ASN A 926 2.91 -17.46 -40.19
C ASN A 926 2.53 -18.58 -41.18
N PHE A 927 3.46 -19.46 -41.52
CA PHE A 927 3.32 -20.44 -42.61
C PHE A 927 3.43 -21.90 -42.17
N GLY A 928 3.87 -22.15 -40.92
CA GLY A 928 4.21 -23.49 -40.45
C GLY A 928 5.15 -23.44 -39.24
N ILE A 929 5.41 -24.60 -38.65
CA ILE A 929 6.41 -24.76 -37.60
C ILE A 929 7.73 -25.20 -38.24
N VAL A 930 8.79 -24.43 -38.07
CA VAL A 930 10.15 -24.86 -38.46
C VAL A 930 10.62 -25.90 -37.46
N THR A 931 11.03 -27.08 -37.92
CA THR A 931 11.54 -28.21 -37.10
C THR A 931 13.04 -28.42 -37.22
N ARG A 932 13.63 -28.05 -38.36
CA ARG A 932 15.07 -28.04 -38.61
C ARG A 932 15.44 -26.82 -39.44
N THR A 933 16.59 -26.23 -39.15
CA THR A 933 17.20 -25.17 -39.94
C THR A 933 18.60 -25.61 -40.35
N ASP A 934 18.86 -25.69 -41.63
CA ASP A 934 20.18 -25.98 -42.18
C ASP A 934 20.84 -24.64 -42.54
N MET A 935 21.97 -24.32 -41.93
CA MET A 935 22.66 -23.04 -42.06
C MET A 935 24.06 -23.18 -42.65
N GLU A 936 24.47 -22.23 -43.50
CA GLU A 936 25.87 -22.07 -43.88
C GLU A 936 26.69 -21.76 -42.63
N THR A 937 27.79 -22.50 -42.46
CA THR A 937 28.78 -22.20 -41.43
C THR A 937 29.83 -21.23 -41.97
N VAL A 938 30.43 -20.47 -41.05
CA VAL A 938 31.60 -19.63 -41.28
C VAL A 938 32.77 -20.20 -40.48
N ASP A 939 34.00 -20.01 -40.94
CA ASP A 939 35.18 -20.48 -40.22
C ASP A 939 35.24 -19.84 -38.82
N VAL A 940 35.67 -20.60 -37.80
CA VAL A 940 35.86 -20.08 -36.44
C VAL A 940 36.94 -19.02 -36.50
N VAL A 941 36.53 -17.82 -36.14
CA VAL A 941 37.43 -16.78 -35.70
C VAL A 941 37.03 -16.46 -34.27
N GLU A 942 37.98 -16.60 -33.34
CA GLU A 942 37.80 -16.18 -31.96
C GLU A 942 37.25 -14.74 -31.96
N ILE A 943 36.07 -14.54 -31.36
CA ILE A 943 35.48 -13.21 -31.27
C ILE A 943 36.13 -12.53 -30.07
N TRP A 944 36.99 -11.55 -30.31
CA TRP A 944 37.39 -10.63 -29.26
C TRP A 944 36.23 -9.68 -29.01
N GLY A 945 35.76 -9.62 -27.76
CA GLY A 945 34.61 -8.80 -27.44
C GLY A 945 34.60 -8.36 -26.00
N GLY A 946 33.88 -7.29 -25.70
CA GLY A 946 33.73 -6.87 -24.33
C GLY A 946 32.76 -5.71 -24.21
N GLN A 947 32.03 -5.72 -23.10
CA GLN A 947 31.21 -4.60 -22.70
C GLN A 947 32.06 -3.62 -21.88
N ILE A 948 32.26 -2.43 -22.43
CA ILE A 948 32.91 -1.34 -21.71
C ILE A 948 31.82 -0.38 -21.21
N VAL A 949 31.93 0.03 -19.94
CA VAL A 949 31.01 0.99 -19.31
C VAL A 949 31.74 2.32 -19.12
N TYR A 950 31.12 3.39 -19.59
CA TYR A 950 31.63 4.76 -19.54
C TYR A 950 30.68 5.67 -18.76
N PRO A 951 31.21 6.73 -18.12
CA PRO A 951 30.38 7.76 -17.50
C PRO A 951 29.48 8.48 -18.52
N LEU A 952 28.30 8.92 -18.07
CA LEU A 952 27.33 9.65 -18.91
C LEU A 952 27.90 10.92 -19.56
N SER A 953 28.92 11.54 -18.95
CA SER A 953 29.63 12.71 -19.49
C SER A 953 30.30 12.47 -20.85
N THR A 954 30.47 11.21 -21.24
CA THR A 954 31.08 10.82 -22.54
C THR A 954 30.07 10.64 -23.68
N THR A 955 28.80 11.00 -23.45
CA THR A 955 27.69 10.77 -24.40
C THR A 955 27.99 11.30 -25.80
N GLU A 956 28.42 12.56 -25.96
CA GLU A 956 28.65 13.14 -27.30
C GLU A 956 29.79 12.45 -28.05
N GLN A 957 30.86 12.05 -27.35
CA GLN A 957 31.97 11.31 -27.94
C GLN A 957 31.48 9.95 -28.48
N HIS A 958 30.61 9.26 -27.73
CA HIS A 958 30.03 7.99 -28.15
C HIS A 958 29.08 8.14 -29.35
N ILE A 959 28.26 9.19 -29.38
CA ILE A 959 27.38 9.47 -30.52
C ILE A 959 28.22 9.70 -31.80
N VAL A 960 29.26 10.53 -31.71
CA VAL A 960 30.16 10.79 -32.85
C VAL A 960 30.91 9.52 -33.26
N ALA A 961 31.42 8.75 -32.30
CA ALA A 961 32.13 7.51 -32.58
C ALA A 961 31.23 6.46 -33.24
N TYR A 962 30.00 6.29 -32.75
CA TYR A 962 29.04 5.32 -33.29
C TYR A 962 28.62 5.66 -34.72
N VAL A 963 28.31 6.94 -35.01
CA VAL A 963 27.96 7.38 -36.37
C VAL A 963 29.13 7.13 -37.32
N LYS A 964 30.34 7.50 -36.93
CA LYS A 964 31.56 7.23 -37.72
C LYS A 964 31.80 5.74 -37.91
N TRP A 965 31.58 4.93 -36.88
CA TRP A 965 31.71 3.48 -36.94
C TRP A 965 30.80 2.90 -38.02
N VAL A 966 29.50 3.23 -37.96
CA VAL A 966 28.49 2.77 -38.93
C VAL A 966 28.87 3.16 -40.37
N ASP A 967 29.39 4.36 -40.58
CA ASP A 967 29.83 4.82 -41.91
C ASP A 967 31.08 4.10 -42.42
N ASN A 968 31.89 3.54 -41.52
CA ASN A 968 33.15 2.86 -41.85
C ASN A 968 33.07 1.33 -41.80
N ILE A 969 31.93 0.72 -41.48
CA ILE A 969 31.74 -0.74 -41.44
C ILE A 969 32.28 -1.47 -42.69
N PRO A 970 32.19 -0.96 -43.93
CA PRO A 970 32.78 -1.63 -45.10
C PRO A 970 34.29 -1.89 -44.99
N ASN A 971 35.02 -1.15 -44.13
CA ASN A 971 36.43 -1.36 -43.84
C ASN A 971 36.68 -2.33 -42.67
N TYR A 972 35.63 -2.71 -41.93
CA TYR A 972 35.66 -3.51 -40.71
C TYR A 972 34.54 -4.57 -40.72
N THR A 973 34.40 -5.30 -41.83
CA THR A 973 33.28 -6.25 -42.04
C THR A 973 33.24 -7.39 -41.03
N LYS A 974 34.37 -7.67 -40.38
CA LYS A 974 34.56 -8.67 -39.32
C LYS A 974 34.22 -8.16 -37.92
N ALA A 975 33.83 -6.90 -37.78
CA ALA A 975 33.54 -6.31 -36.48
C ALA A 975 32.10 -5.83 -36.39
N SER A 976 31.56 -5.81 -35.17
CA SER A 976 30.24 -5.29 -34.87
C SER A 976 30.27 -4.50 -33.57
N ALA A 977 29.35 -3.53 -33.44
CA ALA A 977 29.22 -2.73 -32.23
C ALA A 977 27.74 -2.54 -31.89
N VAL A 978 27.45 -2.61 -30.58
CA VAL A 978 26.15 -2.29 -30.00
C VAL A 978 26.38 -1.27 -28.89
N THR A 979 25.81 -0.08 -29.03
CA THR A 979 25.92 0.98 -28.02
C THR A 979 24.59 1.18 -27.34
N PHE A 980 24.59 1.24 -26.01
CA PHE A 980 23.40 1.48 -25.22
C PHE A 980 23.63 2.49 -24.09
N TRP A 981 22.58 3.25 -23.78
CA TRP A 981 22.49 4.05 -22.57
C TRP A 981 21.59 3.28 -21.60
N ALA A 982 22.15 2.94 -20.43
CA ALA A 982 21.49 2.10 -19.44
C ALA A 982 21.28 2.88 -18.15
N TYR A 983 20.15 2.63 -17.49
CA TYR A 983 19.89 3.02 -16.11
C TYR A 983 19.57 1.79 -15.27
N SER A 984 20.21 1.70 -14.11
CA SER A 984 19.80 0.83 -13.02
C SER A 984 19.80 1.58 -11.69
N PRO A 985 19.05 1.12 -10.67
CA PRO A 985 19.02 1.77 -9.37
C PRO A 985 20.39 1.77 -8.67
N SER A 986 21.21 0.75 -8.93
CA SER A 986 22.54 0.58 -8.31
C SER A 986 23.66 1.35 -9.01
N ALA A 987 23.60 1.52 -10.34
CA ALA A 987 24.66 2.14 -11.11
C ALA A 987 24.33 3.56 -11.61
N GLY A 988 23.08 4.01 -11.46
CA GLY A 988 22.61 5.24 -12.08
C GLY A 988 22.59 5.12 -13.61
N THR A 989 22.64 6.25 -14.33
CA THR A 989 22.67 6.25 -15.80
C THR A 989 24.11 6.19 -16.30
N VAL A 990 24.42 5.19 -17.13
CA VAL A 990 25.74 4.95 -17.73
C VAL A 990 25.62 4.79 -19.25
N VAL A 991 26.72 5.00 -19.96
CA VAL A 991 26.84 4.63 -21.38
C VAL A 991 27.64 3.34 -21.45
N SER A 992 27.23 2.39 -22.28
CA SER A 992 28.00 1.18 -22.49
C SER A 992 28.04 0.82 -23.96
N THR A 993 29.21 0.37 -24.42
CA THR A 993 29.38 -0.13 -25.78
C THR A 993 29.97 -1.52 -25.70
N ALA A 994 29.27 -2.47 -26.31
CA ALA A 994 29.81 -3.79 -26.61
C ALA A 994 30.42 -3.73 -28.00
N VAL A 995 31.72 -3.96 -28.10
CA VAL A 995 32.47 -4.02 -29.37
C VAL A 995 32.94 -5.46 -29.56
N HIS A 996 32.75 -5.99 -30.75
CA HIS A 996 33.16 -7.34 -31.12
C HIS A 996 33.99 -7.25 -32.40
N ASP A 997 35.20 -7.82 -32.38
CA ASP A 997 36.06 -7.98 -33.54
C ASP A 997 36.37 -9.46 -33.74
N THR A 998 36.08 -9.98 -34.93
CA THR A 998 36.38 -11.36 -35.32
C THR A 998 37.71 -11.45 -36.07
N ALA A 999 38.59 -10.44 -35.99
CA ALA A 999 39.87 -10.40 -36.71
C ALA A 999 41.14 -10.48 -35.85
N ASN A 1000 41.09 -10.34 -34.50
CA ASN A 1000 42.30 -10.43 -33.66
C ASN A 1000 42.05 -10.87 -32.20
N VAL A 1001 42.93 -11.76 -31.75
CA VAL A 1001 43.11 -12.53 -30.49
C VAL A 1001 42.76 -11.85 -29.14
N ASP A 1002 41.85 -12.46 -28.37
CA ASP A 1002 42.02 -13.02 -27.00
C ASP A 1002 40.66 -13.57 -26.48
N HIS A 1003 40.69 -14.68 -25.72
CA HIS A 1003 39.53 -15.56 -25.45
C HIS A 1003 38.27 -14.89 -24.85
N LEU A 1004 37.15 -14.91 -25.59
CA LEU A 1004 35.81 -14.71 -25.03
C LEU A 1004 34.90 -15.91 -25.26
N ASN A 1005 34.22 -16.33 -24.20
CA ASN A 1005 33.15 -17.30 -24.28
C ASN A 1005 31.87 -16.59 -24.76
N MET A 1006 31.42 -16.85 -26.00
CA MET A 1006 30.21 -16.26 -26.62
C MET A 1006 28.90 -16.51 -25.84
N THR A 1007 28.96 -17.18 -24.68
CA THR A 1007 27.80 -17.60 -23.90
C THR A 1007 27.35 -16.64 -22.80
N VAL A 1008 28.05 -15.53 -22.51
CA VAL A 1008 27.83 -14.81 -21.22
C VAL A 1008 27.58 -13.28 -21.34
N GLU A 1009 27.87 -12.63 -22.47
CA GLU A 1009 28.08 -11.17 -22.47
C GLU A 1009 26.81 -10.29 -22.46
N LEU A 1010 25.66 -10.76 -22.96
CA LEU A 1010 24.42 -9.95 -23.11
C LEU A 1010 23.18 -10.66 -22.54
N GLU A 1011 23.32 -11.30 -21.38
CA GLU A 1011 22.19 -11.93 -20.70
C GLU A 1011 21.28 -10.90 -20.00
N GLU A 1012 19.97 -11.05 -20.18
CA GLU A 1012 18.99 -10.19 -19.52
C GLU A 1012 18.70 -10.66 -18.08
N PRO A 1013 18.47 -9.73 -17.13
CA PRO A 1013 18.13 -10.08 -15.76
C PRO A 1013 16.83 -10.89 -15.66
N THR A 1014 16.87 -11.99 -14.92
CA THR A 1014 15.69 -12.82 -14.68
C THR A 1014 14.73 -12.17 -13.68
N GLY A 1015 13.44 -12.49 -13.78
CA GLY A 1015 12.42 -12.02 -12.83
C GLY A 1015 11.93 -10.58 -13.04
N TYR A 1016 12.20 -9.98 -14.20
CA TYR A 1016 11.58 -8.73 -14.64
C TYR A 1016 10.56 -8.97 -15.76
N ARG A 1017 9.54 -8.12 -15.79
CA ARG A 1017 8.61 -7.94 -16.92
C ARG A 1017 9.16 -6.84 -17.82
N GLN A 1018 9.03 -7.01 -19.13
CA GLN A 1018 9.74 -6.14 -20.07
C GLN A 1018 8.85 -5.61 -21.18
N VAL A 1019 9.08 -4.35 -21.54
CA VAL A 1019 8.46 -3.69 -22.70
C VAL A 1019 9.56 -3.26 -23.66
N TRP A 1020 9.46 -3.67 -24.92
CA TRP A 1020 10.39 -3.30 -25.99
C TRP A 1020 9.70 -2.48 -27.06
N LEU A 1021 10.36 -1.51 -27.65
CA LEU A 1021 9.84 -0.81 -28.81
C LEU A 1021 10.97 -0.52 -29.79
N THR A 1022 10.69 -0.64 -31.09
CA THR A 1022 11.69 -0.38 -32.13
C THR A 1022 11.37 0.82 -33.01
N LEU A 1023 12.42 1.47 -33.50
CA LEU A 1023 12.41 2.36 -34.64
C LEU A 1023 13.62 2.06 -35.53
N THR A 1024 13.50 2.41 -36.80
CA THR A 1024 14.57 2.33 -37.79
C THR A 1024 14.77 3.72 -38.38
N GLY A 1025 16.02 4.08 -38.60
CA GLY A 1025 16.36 5.40 -39.09
C GLY A 1025 17.69 5.38 -39.84
N LYS A 1026 17.96 6.45 -40.59
CA LYS A 1026 19.28 6.71 -41.16
C LYS A 1026 20.31 6.88 -40.03
N ASN A 1027 21.56 6.54 -40.32
CA ASN A 1027 22.67 6.83 -39.43
C ASN A 1027 22.84 8.35 -39.24
N ASP A 1028 22.18 8.91 -38.22
CA ASP A 1028 22.12 10.36 -37.98
C ASP A 1028 22.29 10.69 -36.49
N ALA A 1029 23.32 11.48 -36.18
CA ALA A 1029 23.64 11.89 -34.82
C ALA A 1029 22.51 12.69 -34.14
N ARG A 1030 21.69 13.43 -34.90
CA ARG A 1030 20.56 14.22 -34.37
C ARG A 1030 19.52 13.31 -33.74
N PHE A 1031 19.20 12.19 -34.38
CA PHE A 1031 18.25 11.21 -33.86
C PHE A 1031 18.77 10.54 -32.59
N ILE A 1032 20.03 10.13 -32.57
CA ILE A 1032 20.66 9.51 -31.38
C ILE A 1032 20.62 10.48 -30.20
N ARG A 1033 21.00 11.76 -30.40
CA ARG A 1033 20.88 12.80 -29.35
C ARG A 1033 19.46 12.97 -28.85
N ARG A 1034 18.48 13.03 -29.76
CA ARG A 1034 17.08 13.20 -29.39
C ARG A 1034 16.58 12.03 -28.55
N ALA A 1035 16.95 10.80 -28.93
CA ALA A 1035 16.58 9.59 -28.19
C ALA A 1035 17.23 9.53 -26.80
N VAL A 1036 18.51 9.90 -26.65
CA VAL A 1036 19.18 9.98 -25.34
C VAL A 1036 18.52 11.02 -24.43
N GLU A 1037 18.17 12.19 -24.97
CA GLU A 1037 17.47 13.22 -24.20
C GLU A 1037 16.06 12.79 -23.78
N ALA A 1038 15.34 12.14 -24.69
CA ALA A 1038 14.01 11.59 -24.44
C ALA A 1038 14.05 10.52 -23.34
N GLN A 1039 15.05 9.63 -23.37
CA GLN A 1039 15.28 8.63 -22.34
C GLN A 1039 15.57 9.26 -20.97
N ARG A 1040 16.42 10.29 -20.91
CA ARG A 1040 16.74 10.98 -19.66
C ARG A 1040 15.48 11.55 -19.00
N LYS A 1041 14.62 12.21 -19.78
CA LYS A 1041 13.33 12.75 -19.29
C LYS A 1041 12.41 11.64 -18.81
N PHE A 1042 12.34 10.53 -19.56
CA PHE A 1042 11.56 9.37 -19.18
C PHE A 1042 12.04 8.80 -17.83
N ILE A 1043 13.35 8.59 -17.64
CA ILE A 1043 13.92 8.07 -16.39
C ILE A 1043 13.61 9.00 -15.21
N GLU A 1044 13.81 10.32 -15.35
CA GLU A 1044 13.51 11.28 -14.27
C GLU A 1044 12.02 11.31 -13.92
N SER A 1045 11.14 11.23 -14.92
CA SER A 1045 9.71 11.09 -14.67
C SER A 1045 9.40 9.78 -13.95
N TRP A 1046 10.04 8.68 -14.35
CA TRP A 1046 9.78 7.35 -13.80
C TRP A 1046 10.26 7.19 -12.36
N LYS A 1047 11.37 7.84 -11.98
CA LYS A 1047 11.88 7.86 -10.58
C LYS A 1047 10.86 8.42 -9.57
N ASN A 1048 9.91 9.21 -10.02
CA ASN A 1048 8.85 9.78 -9.18
C ASN A 1048 7.60 8.88 -9.08
N THR A 1049 7.67 7.65 -9.62
CA THR A 1049 6.59 6.65 -9.56
C THR A 1049 6.81 5.66 -8.40
N GLN A 1050 5.83 4.78 -8.15
CA GLN A 1050 5.86 3.84 -7.02
C GLN A 1050 6.78 2.61 -7.23
N ASP A 1051 7.40 2.45 -8.42
CA ASP A 1051 8.28 1.33 -8.75
C ASP A 1051 9.74 1.81 -8.90
N ALA A 1052 10.48 1.80 -7.79
CA ALA A 1052 11.87 2.26 -7.73
C ALA A 1052 12.90 1.20 -8.22
N ASP A 1053 12.49 -0.06 -8.40
CA ASP A 1053 13.33 -1.15 -8.92
C ASP A 1053 13.03 -1.40 -10.40
N PHE A 1054 13.60 -0.55 -11.26
CA PHE A 1054 13.44 -0.63 -12.71
C PHE A 1054 14.77 -0.56 -13.45
N LEU A 1055 14.83 -1.18 -14.62
CA LEU A 1055 15.93 -1.01 -15.56
C LEU A 1055 15.41 -0.31 -16.82
N ASN A 1056 16.19 0.59 -17.38
CA ASN A 1056 15.85 1.23 -18.64
C ASN A 1056 17.06 1.24 -19.56
N PHE A 1057 16.86 0.82 -20.80
CA PHE A 1057 17.90 0.77 -21.83
C PHE A 1057 17.36 1.43 -23.10
N ILE A 1058 18.21 2.20 -23.75
CA ILE A 1058 18.06 2.46 -25.18
C ILE A 1058 19.29 1.91 -25.89
N THR A 1059 19.06 1.20 -26.99
CA THR A 1059 20.09 0.44 -27.69
C THR A 1059 20.10 0.84 -29.16
N PHE A 1060 21.29 1.06 -29.69
CA PHE A 1060 21.54 1.33 -31.10
C PHE A 1060 22.35 0.18 -31.69
N GLN A 1061 21.78 -0.45 -32.70
CA GLN A 1061 22.41 -1.51 -33.47
C GLN A 1061 22.63 -1.08 -34.92
N THR A 1062 23.73 -1.52 -35.49
CA THR A 1062 24.14 -1.14 -36.84
C THR A 1062 23.36 -1.95 -37.89
N MET A 1063 22.89 -1.28 -38.95
CA MET A 1063 22.24 -1.87 -40.12
C MET A 1063 22.88 -1.29 -41.39
N PRO A 1064 24.13 -1.68 -41.72
CA PRO A 1064 24.89 -1.09 -42.83
C PRO A 1064 24.29 -1.47 -44.19
N ALA A 1065 24.50 -0.63 -45.20
CA ALA A 1065 24.01 -0.92 -46.56
C ALA A 1065 24.59 -2.23 -47.16
N LEU A 1066 25.75 -2.68 -46.67
CA LEU A 1066 26.38 -3.94 -47.06
C LEU A 1066 25.55 -5.17 -46.63
N LEU A 1067 24.90 -5.12 -45.46
CA LEU A 1067 24.00 -6.17 -44.99
C LEU A 1067 22.84 -6.37 -45.98
N PHE A 1068 22.28 -5.28 -46.50
CA PHE A 1068 21.19 -5.32 -47.47
C PHE A 1068 21.64 -5.95 -48.79
N ARG A 1069 22.86 -5.65 -49.24
CA ARG A 1069 23.46 -6.27 -50.45
C ARG A 1069 23.62 -7.79 -50.27
N HIS A 1070 24.19 -8.23 -49.16
CA HIS A 1070 24.33 -9.66 -48.87
C HIS A 1070 22.99 -10.39 -48.81
N SER A 1071 21.97 -9.76 -48.23
CA SER A 1071 20.63 -10.34 -48.22
C SER A 1071 20.10 -10.55 -49.64
N ILE A 1072 20.24 -9.56 -50.54
CA ILE A 1072 19.83 -9.67 -51.96
C ILE A 1072 20.61 -10.81 -52.65
N GLU A 1073 21.93 -10.86 -52.49
CA GLU A 1073 22.80 -11.92 -53.06
C GLU A 1073 22.39 -13.32 -52.57
N LYS A 1074 21.89 -13.43 -51.34
CA LYS A 1074 21.47 -14.69 -50.74
C LYS A 1074 20.00 -15.08 -51.02
N GLY A 1075 19.34 -14.41 -51.95
CA GLY A 1075 17.97 -14.71 -52.39
C GLY A 1075 16.88 -13.84 -51.76
N GLY A 1076 17.27 -12.86 -50.94
CA GLY A 1076 16.40 -11.88 -50.31
C GLY A 1076 15.57 -12.41 -49.15
N ASN A 1077 14.88 -11.48 -48.49
CA ASN A 1077 13.92 -11.73 -47.42
C ASN A 1077 12.70 -10.81 -47.61
N VAL A 1078 11.73 -10.83 -46.68
CA VAL A 1078 10.50 -10.03 -46.79
C VAL A 1078 10.54 -8.72 -46.01
N ILE A 1079 11.62 -8.42 -45.27
CA ILE A 1079 11.69 -7.27 -44.34
C ILE A 1079 11.67 -5.93 -45.09
N GLY A 1080 11.96 -5.93 -46.40
CA GLY A 1080 11.92 -4.72 -47.23
C GLY A 1080 13.20 -3.91 -47.23
N MET A 1081 14.27 -4.46 -46.65
CA MET A 1081 15.57 -3.81 -46.52
C MET A 1081 16.29 -3.60 -47.87
N GLU A 1082 15.93 -4.37 -48.89
CA GLU A 1082 16.49 -4.28 -50.25
C GLU A 1082 16.27 -2.91 -50.92
N ARG A 1083 15.34 -2.11 -50.38
CA ARG A 1083 15.05 -0.74 -50.85
C ARG A 1083 16.09 0.27 -50.39
N GLU A 1084 16.79 -0.03 -49.29
CA GLU A 1084 17.69 0.93 -48.65
C GLU A 1084 19.10 0.85 -49.23
N LYS A 1085 19.64 2.01 -49.61
CA LYS A 1085 20.99 2.13 -50.21
C LYS A 1085 21.97 2.92 -49.33
N PHE A 1086 21.60 3.16 -48.08
CA PHE A 1086 22.35 3.95 -47.10
C PHE A 1086 22.52 3.16 -45.81
N ASN A 1087 23.43 3.61 -44.95
CA ASN A 1087 23.60 3.01 -43.63
C ASN A 1087 22.45 3.42 -42.71
N ALA A 1088 21.79 2.42 -42.15
CA ALA A 1088 20.71 2.59 -41.20
C ALA A 1088 21.14 2.17 -39.79
N ILE A 1089 20.32 2.55 -38.81
CA ILE A 1089 20.41 2.15 -37.42
C ILE A 1089 19.09 1.54 -36.98
N LEU A 1090 19.18 0.50 -36.17
CA LEU A 1090 18.06 -0.08 -35.44
C LEU A 1090 18.10 0.46 -34.02
N PHE A 1091 17.08 1.22 -33.66
CA PHE A 1091 16.88 1.76 -32.32
C PHE A 1091 15.88 0.88 -31.55
N GLN A 1092 16.24 0.52 -30.33
CA GLN A 1092 15.39 -0.23 -29.42
C GLN A 1092 15.30 0.52 -28.08
N MET A 1093 14.09 0.71 -27.57
CA MET A 1093 13.85 1.11 -26.19
C MET A 1093 13.37 -0.08 -25.40
N GLN A 1094 13.94 -0.29 -24.22
CA GLN A 1094 13.60 -1.37 -23.32
C GLN A 1094 13.42 -0.83 -21.91
N HIS A 1095 12.33 -1.23 -21.27
CA HIS A 1095 12.09 -0.92 -19.87
C HIS A 1095 11.62 -2.17 -19.14
N MET A 1096 12.27 -2.44 -18.02
CA MET A 1096 12.07 -3.64 -17.22
C MET A 1096 11.59 -3.24 -15.82
N VAL A 1097 10.51 -3.87 -15.37
CA VAL A 1097 9.81 -3.58 -14.11
C VAL A 1097 9.38 -4.86 -13.42
N ARG A 1098 9.05 -4.80 -12.13
CA ARG A 1098 8.72 -6.00 -11.33
C ARG A 1098 7.25 -6.40 -11.42
N SER A 1099 6.34 -5.43 -11.59
CA SER A 1099 4.89 -5.67 -11.53
C SER A 1099 4.21 -5.60 -12.90
N ALA A 1100 3.10 -6.34 -13.05
CA ALA A 1100 2.30 -6.34 -14.27
C ALA A 1100 1.61 -4.99 -14.54
N ASP A 1101 1.28 -4.23 -13.49
CA ASP A 1101 0.67 -2.91 -13.66
C ASP A 1101 1.72 -1.84 -14.01
N ALA A 1102 2.93 -1.91 -13.44
CA ALA A 1102 4.06 -1.10 -13.90
C ALA A 1102 4.40 -1.40 -15.37
N GLU A 1103 4.31 -2.65 -15.82
CA GLU A 1103 4.54 -3.02 -17.22
C GLU A 1103 3.51 -2.38 -18.17
N LYS A 1104 2.23 -2.35 -17.78
CA LYS A 1104 1.18 -1.68 -18.57
C LYS A 1104 1.44 -0.18 -18.68
N GLU A 1105 1.81 0.44 -17.56
CA GLU A 1105 2.10 1.87 -17.51
C GLU A 1105 3.36 2.21 -18.31
N ALA A 1106 4.40 1.38 -18.19
CA ALA A 1106 5.61 1.49 -19.00
C ALA A 1106 5.30 1.40 -20.49
N ARG A 1107 4.46 0.44 -20.90
CA ARG A 1107 4.02 0.29 -22.28
C ARG A 1107 3.27 1.53 -22.78
N ARG A 1108 2.36 2.08 -21.98
CA ARG A 1108 1.63 3.31 -22.32
C ARG A 1108 2.57 4.49 -22.57
N GLN A 1109 3.51 4.73 -21.65
CA GLN A 1109 4.43 5.86 -21.75
C GLN A 1109 5.46 5.67 -22.87
N LEU A 1110 6.03 4.47 -23.02
CA LEU A 1110 6.99 4.18 -24.08
C LEU A 1110 6.35 4.24 -25.47
N VAL A 1111 5.09 3.84 -25.64
CA VAL A 1111 4.36 4.00 -26.92
C VAL A 1111 4.22 5.47 -27.29
N ALA A 1112 3.92 6.33 -26.32
CA ALA A 1112 3.87 7.78 -26.54
C ALA A 1112 5.26 8.34 -26.90
N LEU A 1113 6.30 7.93 -26.18
CA LEU A 1113 7.68 8.35 -26.43
C LEU A 1113 8.16 7.90 -27.82
N ARG A 1114 7.84 6.67 -28.21
CA ARG A 1114 8.13 6.14 -29.55
C ARG A 1114 7.46 6.98 -30.62
N LYS A 1115 6.19 7.35 -30.43
CA LYS A 1115 5.47 8.20 -31.38
C LYS A 1115 6.18 9.54 -31.54
N GLU A 1116 6.61 10.19 -30.44
CA GLU A 1116 7.36 11.43 -30.49
C GLU A 1116 8.67 11.28 -31.31
N LEU A 1117 9.43 10.23 -31.05
CA LEU A 1117 10.69 9.96 -31.76
C LEU A 1117 10.47 9.64 -33.25
N LYS A 1118 9.39 8.92 -33.58
CA LYS A 1118 8.98 8.63 -34.97
C LYS A 1118 8.54 9.91 -35.69
N ASP A 1119 7.70 10.74 -35.07
CA ASP A 1119 7.27 12.02 -35.65
C ASP A 1119 8.49 12.92 -35.93
N TYR A 1120 9.47 12.93 -35.01
CA TYR A 1120 10.74 13.63 -35.19
C TYR A 1120 11.59 13.06 -36.33
N SER A 1121 11.76 11.73 -36.42
CA SER A 1121 12.53 11.11 -37.50
C SER A 1121 11.92 11.40 -38.88
N VAL A 1122 10.59 11.42 -38.97
CA VAL A 1122 9.87 11.76 -40.21
C VAL A 1122 10.09 13.22 -40.57
N ALA A 1123 9.91 14.15 -39.62
CA ALA A 1123 10.07 15.58 -39.83
C ALA A 1123 11.49 15.95 -40.31
N GLU A 1124 12.52 15.26 -39.80
CA GLU A 1124 13.91 15.51 -40.14
C GLU A 1124 14.41 14.70 -41.36
N GLY A 1125 13.54 13.91 -41.99
CA GLY A 1125 13.90 13.04 -43.12
C GLY A 1125 14.87 11.91 -42.76
N ILE A 1126 14.91 11.52 -41.49
CA ILE A 1126 15.77 10.46 -40.93
C ILE A 1126 15.05 9.10 -40.99
N ASP A 1127 13.73 9.09 -40.95
CA ASP A 1127 12.92 7.88 -40.87
C ASP A 1127 13.22 6.85 -41.97
N VAL A 1128 13.18 5.57 -41.57
CA VAL A 1128 13.19 4.43 -42.49
C VAL A 1128 11.85 3.72 -42.36
N GLU A 1129 11.21 3.42 -43.49
CA GLU A 1129 9.80 3.01 -43.53
C GLU A 1129 9.57 1.66 -42.85
N TRP A 1130 10.47 0.69 -43.04
CA TRP A 1130 10.30 -0.67 -42.53
C TRP A 1130 10.64 -0.80 -41.05
N GLU A 1131 9.87 -1.59 -40.30
CA GLU A 1131 10.09 -1.87 -38.88
C GLU A 1131 10.65 -3.28 -38.66
N TYR A 1132 11.62 -3.40 -37.77
CA TYR A 1132 12.24 -4.69 -37.46
C TYR A 1132 11.36 -5.54 -36.53
N LEU A 1133 10.99 -6.74 -36.99
CA LEU A 1133 10.05 -7.62 -36.28
C LEU A 1133 10.62 -8.21 -34.99
N GLY A 1134 11.93 -8.49 -34.95
CA GLY A 1134 12.55 -9.22 -33.84
C GLY A 1134 12.31 -8.61 -32.47
N TYR A 1135 12.34 -7.27 -32.34
CA TYR A 1135 12.19 -6.60 -31.05
C TYR A 1135 10.88 -5.80 -30.90
N ALA A 1136 9.94 -5.97 -31.82
CA ALA A 1136 8.70 -5.21 -31.83
C ALA A 1136 7.73 -5.69 -30.74
N ASP A 1137 7.15 -4.76 -29.99
CA ASP A 1137 6.05 -5.06 -29.06
C ASP A 1137 4.74 -5.28 -29.81
N SER A 1138 3.80 -5.94 -29.15
CA SER A 1138 2.44 -6.21 -29.64
C SER A 1138 1.65 -4.99 -30.14
N THR A 1139 2.07 -3.77 -29.76
CA THR A 1139 1.48 -2.49 -30.19
C THR A 1139 1.99 -1.99 -31.55
N GLN A 1140 3.03 -2.62 -32.11
CA GLN A 1140 3.56 -2.29 -33.43
C GLN A 1140 2.91 -3.15 -34.53
N ASP A 1141 3.20 -2.84 -35.79
CA ASP A 1141 2.77 -3.65 -36.93
C ASP A 1141 3.85 -3.69 -38.03
N PRO A 1142 4.97 -4.40 -37.79
CA PRO A 1142 6.08 -4.41 -38.72
C PRO A 1142 5.73 -4.99 -40.09
N LEU A 1143 4.81 -5.94 -40.20
CA LEU A 1143 4.50 -6.57 -41.49
C LEU A 1143 3.86 -5.59 -42.49
N SER A 1144 3.09 -4.60 -42.04
CA SER A 1144 2.51 -3.59 -42.93
C SER A 1144 3.55 -2.62 -43.49
N THR A 1145 4.74 -2.58 -42.91
CA THR A 1145 5.84 -1.70 -43.34
C THR A 1145 6.78 -2.34 -44.37
N TYR A 1146 6.55 -3.61 -44.73
CA TYR A 1146 7.44 -4.38 -45.61
C TYR A 1146 7.30 -4.04 -47.09
N GLY A 1147 6.39 -3.13 -47.43
CA GLY A 1147 6.14 -2.67 -48.79
C GLY A 1147 5.16 -3.59 -49.54
N PRO A 1148 4.47 -3.05 -50.57
CA PRO A 1148 3.32 -3.69 -51.20
C PRO A 1148 3.65 -5.05 -51.85
N GLU A 1149 4.80 -5.19 -52.50
CA GLU A 1149 5.20 -6.44 -53.15
C GLU A 1149 5.48 -7.56 -52.14
N ASN A 1150 6.16 -7.26 -51.02
CA ASN A 1150 6.42 -8.23 -49.98
C ASN A 1150 5.13 -8.59 -49.23
N ILE A 1151 4.23 -7.63 -48.97
CA ILE A 1151 2.91 -7.91 -48.38
C ILE A 1151 2.07 -8.82 -49.29
N LYS A 1152 2.08 -8.56 -50.59
CA LYS A 1152 1.41 -9.41 -51.58
C LYS A 1152 1.97 -10.84 -51.55
N LEU A 1153 3.29 -10.98 -51.59
CA LEU A 1153 3.95 -12.28 -51.50
C LEU A 1153 3.61 -13.01 -50.19
N LEU A 1154 3.62 -12.31 -49.05
CA LEU A 1154 3.22 -12.86 -47.75
C LEU A 1154 1.77 -13.39 -47.78
N LYS A 1155 0.83 -12.62 -48.35
CA LYS A 1155 -0.58 -13.02 -48.49
C LYS A 1155 -0.74 -14.23 -49.41
N GLU A 1156 -0.04 -14.27 -50.55
CA GLU A 1156 -0.09 -15.38 -51.51
C GLU A 1156 0.49 -16.68 -50.92
N VAL A 1157 1.65 -16.60 -50.26
CA VAL A 1157 2.27 -17.77 -49.61
C VAL A 1157 1.42 -18.26 -48.44
N ALA A 1158 0.82 -17.35 -47.66
CA ALA A 1158 -0.11 -17.74 -46.60
C ALA A 1158 -1.32 -18.50 -47.18
N ALA A 1159 -1.91 -18.01 -48.27
CA ALA A 1159 -3.01 -18.70 -48.94
C ALA A 1159 -2.60 -20.07 -49.51
N LYS A 1160 -1.37 -20.20 -49.99
CA LYS A 1160 -0.84 -21.45 -50.57
C LYS A 1160 -0.53 -22.53 -49.53
N TYR A 1161 0.14 -22.16 -48.44
CA TYR A 1161 0.67 -23.12 -47.45
C TYR A 1161 -0.17 -23.24 -46.17
N ASP A 1162 -1.04 -22.27 -45.91
CA ASP A 1162 -2.03 -22.27 -44.83
C ASP A 1162 -3.42 -21.82 -45.34
N PRO A 1163 -4.02 -22.54 -46.33
CA PRO A 1163 -5.27 -22.14 -46.97
C PRO A 1163 -6.46 -22.05 -45.98
N GLU A 1164 -6.43 -22.86 -44.92
CA GLU A 1164 -7.43 -22.86 -43.86
C GLU A 1164 -7.15 -21.82 -42.76
N GLN A 1165 -6.07 -21.04 -42.91
CA GLN A 1165 -5.69 -19.95 -42.01
C GLN A 1165 -5.49 -20.42 -40.56
N VAL A 1166 -4.92 -21.62 -40.35
CA VAL A 1166 -4.67 -22.20 -39.03
C VAL A 1166 -3.65 -21.37 -38.26
N PHE A 1167 -2.52 -21.02 -38.86
CA PHE A 1167 -1.49 -20.18 -38.22
C PHE A 1167 -1.91 -18.71 -38.12
N GLN A 1168 -2.85 -18.28 -38.98
CA GLN A 1168 -3.40 -16.93 -38.96
C GLN A 1168 -4.49 -16.73 -37.89
N LYS A 1169 -5.29 -17.77 -37.59
CA LYS A 1169 -6.48 -17.66 -36.72
C LYS A 1169 -6.40 -18.44 -35.41
N ARG A 1170 -5.71 -19.59 -35.39
CA ARG A 1170 -5.73 -20.53 -34.24
C ARG A 1170 -4.47 -20.53 -33.40
N VAL A 1171 -3.38 -19.99 -33.94
CA VAL A 1171 -2.12 -19.83 -33.19
C VAL A 1171 -2.05 -18.41 -32.63
N PRO A 1172 -2.19 -18.21 -31.31
CA PRO A 1172 -2.03 -16.88 -30.73
C PRO A 1172 -0.56 -16.49 -30.84
N GLY A 1173 -0.31 -15.21 -31.10
CA GLY A 1173 1.05 -14.71 -31.17
C GLY A 1173 1.55 -14.33 -32.55
N GLY A 1174 2.34 -13.27 -32.57
CA GLY A 1174 3.01 -12.72 -33.74
C GLY A 1174 2.13 -11.81 -34.56
N PHE A 1175 2.80 -10.99 -35.36
CA PHE A 1175 2.14 -10.16 -36.36
C PHE A 1175 1.54 -11.09 -37.40
N LYS A 1176 0.22 -11.03 -37.55
CA LYS A 1176 -0.55 -11.92 -38.43
C LYS A 1176 -0.73 -11.27 -39.78
N ILE A 1177 -0.41 -12.00 -40.84
CA ILE A 1177 -0.59 -11.56 -42.23
C ILE A 1177 -2.08 -11.25 -42.49
N SER A 1178 -3.00 -12.00 -41.87
CA SER A 1178 -4.44 -11.76 -41.95
C SER A 1178 -4.90 -10.42 -41.35
N LYS A 1179 -4.08 -9.78 -40.52
CA LYS A 1179 -4.37 -8.47 -39.90
C LYS A 1179 -3.70 -7.30 -40.62
N VAL A 1180 -2.85 -7.59 -41.61
CA VAL A 1180 -2.21 -6.57 -42.44
C VAL A 1180 -3.23 -6.07 -43.45
N VAL A 1181 -3.74 -4.85 -43.22
CA VAL A 1181 -4.76 -4.19 -44.04
C VAL A 1181 -4.21 -3.92 -45.43
#